data_AF-A0A0Q4GGY9-F1
#
_entry.id   AF-A0A0Q4GGY9-F1
#
_cell.length_a   1.000
_cell.length_b   1.000
_cell.length_c   1.000
_cell.angle_alpha   90.00
_cell.angle_beta   90.00
_cell.angle_gamma   90.00
#
_symmetry.space_group_name_H-M   'P 1'
#
loop_
_entity.id
_entity.type
_entity.pdbx_description
1 polymer ?
#
loop_
_entity_poly.entity_id
_entity_poly.type
_entity_poly.pdbx_seq_one_letter_code
_entity_poly.pdbx_strand_id
1 'polypeptide(L)'
;MRLSKLLALLVGLFLFSNSYAQTYVVTSNADSGPGTLRDALTQAAVANRASTYTINFNLPGSPSDNANRTIRLRTALPIVSSNVVIDGTSQTAWPALGVSGAKVILEPEYANTTFSGLVIGQASDTQVQTTGVEIYGLYIRNFATITNLQNVNTAQGSGIVIDYRANNIIIGAPGKGNVIGGNINGIVIRNNFPYSNIAATRIKIQSNLIGVIYDGITPNTNVFGISANLYDSALDVGGDSAGEGNVIAANRINLDITRSSYSTNARFDVNVINNKIGVDYTGKKDFHELPIFLSSSSLEIAGLKVNSINTALYVRNNIIGGNRTTGVSITNSDFVLTGNAIGTDAAGTVVMGNGIGVKIESGAGGTIGGATPAEVNLIANNNFGVETVSSKPVKITRNSFFCNKTFGIGKTLSILQPYIQVLKKRSDYVSGRATPNSEVELFYTVNCQGICEGKTYIATVQAGSDGRWEYNGSLSGMVTATASLLNATTSPFSTAELLPNEAIVEPVTCNANGSITIPEVREGFTFTWVKIETDGSRVPKGNTQSISNLEVGTYEVTVDDGCKAFPTVFIIKDQKLTKPTIIPVNPICGQTSFTFTAEVLRGKGVIKYEWINTATSAVVSRTNPVNLPEGTYYVKVSDEAACTLNSDPITVARKPQPKIGSPSRTVSAACGKENGSITGITITDATGTLGYKWFKRDPITGVLGTDVVSTTLDLENVGGGSYTLSVSDQGQCSPVTATFFIGTYSDVAINGGAVTPARCGANNGIIDGVSITNADTYEWLSPTLQSIKKGSYSPGMSIKLIDLAPGTYTLRASNSLYTCTLDRTYRVDALTPTIYTFTPTVNNTTCELINGSINLNFSSTLPTSFKWVDESGSTVAGATRTGNIIELKNLPGGNYRMFAYDVNNCETILGPYPINVTPKLNIVSNTATVIKDGCTLQRGSVKGIQVIGGIPAYDFKWINEAGEAVQYTQDLINVGAGTYHLEVRDKTTCGYAVSESYTVVDEPFKILTPIINDLRVCYVSDIVLPVVAPEEGTYQLFEKIDDSKPFLESSTGIFKFRVAKTADYFVRRKLGSCTSEFAKVHVEVTHDNLEITNTMTPNGDGMNDVWQVRGLPDFKGTNIKIYTRGGQLVFESIGNYTKPFDGRFRGKDLPAGVYYYVIDLRAECKPLGGSITLLR
;
A
#
# COMPACT_ATOMS: atom_id res chain seq x y z
N MET A 1 -13.88 -93.30 -0.81
CA MET A 1 -13.29 -92.48 -1.90
C MET A 1 -14.29 -91.44 -2.47
N ARG A 2 -15.03 -90.68 -1.63
CA ARG A 2 -16.00 -89.66 -2.12
C ARG A 2 -16.16 -88.38 -1.25
N LEU A 3 -15.48 -88.23 -0.11
CA LEU A 3 -15.54 -86.99 0.70
C LEU A 3 -14.37 -86.02 0.46
N SER A 4 -13.16 -86.51 0.15
CA SER A 4 -11.98 -85.64 0.00
C SER A 4 -11.97 -84.83 -1.31
N LYS A 5 -12.64 -85.30 -2.37
CA LYS A 5 -12.76 -84.57 -3.64
C LYS A 5 -13.88 -83.51 -3.62
N LEU A 6 -14.88 -83.64 -2.75
CA LEU A 6 -15.94 -82.63 -2.60
C LEU A 6 -15.45 -81.45 -1.75
N LEU A 7 -14.66 -81.71 -0.71
CA LEU A 7 -14.06 -80.67 0.13
C LEU A 7 -12.97 -79.88 -0.61
N ALA A 8 -12.19 -80.54 -1.48
CA ALA A 8 -11.21 -79.85 -2.34
C ALA A 8 -11.89 -79.01 -3.46
N LEU A 9 -13.06 -79.41 -3.94
CA LEU A 9 -13.84 -78.61 -4.89
C LEU A 9 -14.53 -77.41 -4.21
N LEU A 10 -15.04 -77.58 -2.98
CA LEU A 10 -15.59 -76.48 -2.17
C LEU A 10 -14.51 -75.50 -1.70
N VAL A 11 -13.33 -75.96 -1.29
CA VAL A 11 -12.20 -75.09 -0.91
C VAL A 11 -11.55 -74.43 -2.15
N GLY A 12 -11.55 -75.11 -3.30
CA GLY A 12 -11.12 -74.53 -4.58
C GLY A 12 -12.08 -73.48 -5.15
N LEU A 13 -13.38 -73.57 -4.86
CA LEU A 13 -14.40 -72.57 -5.23
C LEU A 13 -14.41 -71.33 -4.30
N PHE A 14 -13.84 -71.42 -3.09
CA PHE A 14 -13.71 -70.30 -2.16
C PHE A 14 -12.36 -69.55 -2.26
N LEU A 15 -11.41 -70.00 -3.09
CA LEU A 15 -10.07 -69.39 -3.24
C LEU A 15 -9.87 -68.59 -4.55
N PHE A 16 -10.93 -68.37 -5.33
CA PHE A 16 -10.89 -67.49 -6.51
C PHE A 16 -12.00 -66.42 -6.46
N SER A 17 -12.04 -65.61 -5.41
CA SER A 17 -12.70 -64.30 -5.50
C SER A 17 -11.75 -63.30 -6.16
N ASN A 18 -11.54 -63.46 -7.47
CA ASN A 18 -10.99 -62.37 -8.28
C ASN A 18 -11.99 -61.20 -8.20
N SER A 19 -11.64 -60.16 -7.45
CA SER A 19 -12.42 -58.93 -7.37
C SER A 19 -12.30 -58.18 -8.70
N TYR A 20 -13.16 -58.49 -9.66
CA TYR A 20 -13.23 -57.77 -10.93
C TYR A 20 -13.68 -56.31 -10.70
N ALA A 21 -13.14 -55.38 -11.50
CA ALA A 21 -13.62 -54.01 -11.56
C ALA A 21 -15.10 -54.01 -12.01
N GLN A 22 -15.96 -53.35 -11.25
CA GLN A 22 -17.39 -53.26 -11.56
C GLN A 22 -17.63 -52.02 -12.43
N THR A 23 -18.36 -52.17 -13.53
CA THR A 23 -18.73 -51.04 -14.40
C THR A 23 -20.24 -50.83 -14.37
N TYR A 24 -20.68 -49.60 -14.14
CA TYR A 24 -22.05 -49.15 -14.27
C TYR A 24 -22.15 -48.20 -15.46
N VAL A 25 -23.19 -48.36 -16.29
CA VAL A 25 -23.41 -47.49 -17.46
C VAL A 25 -24.66 -46.66 -17.22
N VAL A 26 -24.48 -45.34 -17.12
CA VAL A 26 -25.56 -44.35 -17.05
C VAL A 26 -26.23 -44.25 -18.43
N THR A 27 -27.52 -44.57 -18.48
CA THR A 27 -28.33 -44.62 -19.71
C THR A 27 -29.49 -43.62 -19.69
N SER A 28 -29.66 -42.86 -18.61
CA SER A 28 -30.69 -41.84 -18.46
C SER A 28 -30.10 -40.52 -17.99
N ASN A 29 -30.53 -39.42 -18.61
CA ASN A 29 -30.17 -38.06 -18.19
C ASN A 29 -31.13 -37.46 -17.16
N ALA A 30 -32.06 -38.25 -16.62
CA ALA A 30 -32.93 -37.84 -15.52
C ALA A 30 -32.15 -37.67 -14.21
N ASP A 31 -32.70 -36.88 -13.28
CA ASP A 31 -32.10 -36.65 -11.94
C ASP A 31 -32.05 -37.91 -11.07
N SER A 32 -33.05 -38.78 -11.17
CA SER A 32 -33.22 -39.97 -10.31
C SER A 32 -33.95 -41.11 -11.03
N GLY A 33 -33.87 -42.31 -10.45
CA GLY A 33 -34.43 -43.55 -11.00
C GLY A 33 -33.37 -44.45 -11.65
N PRO A 34 -33.75 -45.67 -12.06
CA PRO A 34 -32.82 -46.64 -12.64
C PRO A 34 -32.07 -46.09 -13.86
N GLY A 35 -30.77 -46.38 -13.96
CA GLY A 35 -29.95 -45.97 -15.11
C GLY A 35 -29.44 -44.52 -15.05
N THR A 36 -29.72 -43.78 -13.98
CA THR A 36 -29.24 -42.40 -13.77
C THR A 36 -27.88 -42.35 -13.07
N LEU A 37 -27.20 -41.20 -13.15
CA LEU A 37 -25.96 -40.97 -12.38
C LEU A 37 -26.20 -41.10 -10.86
N ARG A 38 -27.37 -40.67 -10.38
CA ARG A 38 -27.74 -40.82 -8.97
C ARG A 38 -27.85 -42.29 -8.56
N ASP A 39 -28.45 -43.14 -9.39
CA ASP A 39 -28.52 -44.58 -9.14
C ASP A 39 -27.12 -45.20 -9.13
N ALA A 40 -26.27 -44.83 -10.10
CA ALA A 40 -24.88 -45.27 -10.17
C ALA A 40 -24.09 -44.94 -8.89
N LEU A 41 -24.18 -43.70 -8.40
CA LEU A 41 -23.52 -43.26 -7.17
C LEU A 41 -24.10 -43.93 -5.91
N THR A 42 -25.41 -44.20 -5.89
CA THR A 42 -26.05 -44.92 -4.78
C THR A 42 -25.55 -46.36 -4.70
N GLN A 43 -25.41 -47.04 -5.84
CA GLN A 43 -24.81 -48.38 -5.90
C GLN A 43 -23.30 -48.35 -5.63
N ALA A 44 -22.65 -47.21 -5.92
CA ALA A 44 -21.27 -46.99 -5.56
C ALA A 44 -21.07 -46.85 -4.03
N ALA A 45 -22.09 -46.57 -3.22
CA ALA A 45 -21.96 -46.32 -1.78
C ALA A 45 -21.76 -47.61 -0.96
N VAL A 46 -20.62 -48.30 -1.15
CA VAL A 46 -20.21 -49.48 -0.38
C VAL A 46 -19.04 -49.12 0.53
N ALA A 47 -19.20 -49.36 1.84
CA ALA A 47 -18.12 -49.14 2.81
C ALA A 47 -16.90 -50.04 2.51
N ASN A 48 -15.68 -49.49 2.63
CA ASN A 48 -14.41 -50.21 2.45
C ASN A 48 -14.26 -50.95 1.10
N ARG A 49 -14.82 -50.41 0.01
CA ARG A 49 -14.62 -50.95 -1.34
C ARG A 49 -13.12 -51.00 -1.68
N ALA A 50 -12.62 -52.18 -2.06
CA ALA A 50 -11.23 -52.36 -2.49
C ALA A 50 -11.05 -52.38 -4.02
N SER A 51 -12.06 -52.82 -4.78
CA SER A 51 -12.01 -52.85 -6.25
C SER A 51 -12.57 -51.57 -6.86
N THR A 52 -12.06 -51.18 -8.03
CA THR A 52 -12.55 -49.99 -8.75
C THR A 52 -13.99 -50.16 -9.24
N TYR A 53 -14.81 -49.14 -9.03
CA TYR A 53 -16.17 -49.00 -9.54
C TYR A 53 -16.20 -47.89 -10.59
N THR A 54 -16.37 -48.24 -11.86
CA THR A 54 -16.34 -47.30 -12.98
C THR A 54 -17.74 -46.93 -13.42
N ILE A 55 -18.04 -45.63 -13.44
CA ILE A 55 -19.28 -45.05 -13.95
C ILE A 55 -19.01 -44.50 -15.35
N ASN A 56 -19.54 -45.21 -16.34
CA ASN A 56 -19.52 -44.83 -17.75
C ASN A 56 -20.87 -44.25 -18.19
N PHE A 57 -20.91 -43.62 -19.34
CA PHE A 57 -22.11 -42.98 -19.90
C PHE A 57 -22.43 -43.56 -21.28
N ASN A 58 -23.70 -43.85 -21.51
CA ASN A 58 -24.30 -44.18 -22.80
C ASN A 58 -25.70 -43.57 -22.88
N LEU A 59 -25.76 -42.25 -22.76
CA LEU A 59 -26.98 -41.46 -22.82
C LEU A 59 -27.59 -41.51 -24.24
N PRO A 60 -28.93 -41.64 -24.37
CA PRO A 60 -29.62 -41.66 -25.64
C PRO A 60 -29.80 -40.24 -26.22
N GLY A 61 -30.06 -40.16 -27.52
CA GLY A 61 -30.38 -38.91 -28.21
C GLY A 61 -29.25 -38.39 -29.10
N SER A 62 -29.47 -37.18 -29.65
CA SER A 62 -28.56 -36.59 -30.63
C SER A 62 -27.39 -35.86 -29.96
N PRO A 63 -26.15 -36.04 -30.42
CA PRO A 63 -25.01 -35.27 -29.93
C PRO A 63 -25.12 -33.76 -30.16
N SER A 64 -26.00 -33.31 -31.06
CA SER A 64 -26.21 -31.90 -31.41
C SER A 64 -27.17 -31.16 -30.47
N ASP A 65 -27.91 -31.89 -29.64
CA ASP A 65 -28.82 -31.31 -28.65
C ASP A 65 -28.21 -31.40 -27.24
N ASN A 66 -27.86 -30.24 -26.69
CA ASN A 66 -27.30 -30.17 -25.34
C ASN A 66 -28.27 -30.69 -24.28
N ALA A 67 -29.58 -30.69 -24.52
CA ALA A 67 -30.54 -31.28 -23.59
C ALA A 67 -30.31 -32.78 -23.39
N ASN A 68 -29.90 -33.52 -24.43
CA ASN A 68 -29.60 -34.95 -24.31
C ASN A 68 -28.32 -35.20 -23.49
N ARG A 69 -27.36 -34.27 -23.50
CA ARG A 69 -26.12 -34.33 -22.72
C ARG A 69 -26.26 -33.89 -21.28
N THR A 70 -27.37 -33.22 -20.96
CA THR A 70 -27.53 -32.51 -19.68
C THR A 70 -28.31 -33.35 -18.69
N ILE A 71 -27.68 -33.62 -17.55
CA ILE A 71 -28.31 -34.15 -16.35
C ILE A 71 -28.65 -32.97 -15.46
N ARG A 72 -29.96 -32.68 -15.32
CA ARG A 72 -30.45 -31.57 -14.49
C ARG A 72 -30.73 -32.06 -13.07
N LEU A 73 -29.98 -31.52 -12.11
CA LEU A 73 -30.07 -31.94 -10.73
C LEU A 73 -31.17 -31.17 -10.00
N ARG A 74 -32.06 -31.90 -9.32
CA ARG A 74 -33.09 -31.31 -8.45
C ARG A 74 -32.63 -31.21 -7.00
N THR A 75 -31.76 -32.11 -6.61
CA THR A 75 -31.21 -32.24 -5.25
C THR A 75 -29.75 -32.66 -5.32
N ALA A 76 -29.02 -32.50 -4.21
CA ALA A 76 -27.63 -32.93 -4.10
C ALA A 76 -27.45 -34.40 -4.53
N LEU A 77 -26.44 -34.70 -5.34
CA LEU A 77 -26.08 -36.09 -5.66
C LEU A 77 -25.55 -36.81 -4.40
N PRO A 78 -25.68 -38.15 -4.32
CA PRO A 78 -24.97 -38.94 -3.32
C PRO A 78 -23.46 -38.68 -3.41
N ILE A 79 -22.76 -38.78 -2.28
CA ILE A 79 -21.31 -38.59 -2.22
C ILE A 79 -20.58 -39.61 -3.11
N VAL A 80 -19.44 -39.19 -3.67
CA VAL A 80 -18.53 -40.08 -4.38
C VAL A 80 -17.67 -40.81 -3.36
N SER A 81 -17.87 -42.13 -3.25
CA SER A 81 -17.17 -43.03 -2.32
C SER A 81 -15.79 -43.47 -2.87
N SER A 82 -15.00 -44.16 -2.04
CA SER A 82 -13.68 -44.66 -2.43
C SER A 82 -13.69 -45.58 -3.66
N ASN A 83 -12.59 -45.54 -4.42
CA ASN A 83 -12.34 -46.38 -5.59
C ASN A 83 -13.42 -46.24 -6.67
N VAL A 84 -13.90 -45.00 -6.89
CA VAL A 84 -14.89 -44.67 -7.92
C VAL A 84 -14.24 -43.85 -9.02
N VAL A 85 -14.43 -44.28 -10.27
CA VAL A 85 -14.03 -43.54 -11.48
C VAL A 85 -15.29 -43.07 -12.17
N ILE A 86 -15.44 -41.77 -12.41
CA ILE A 86 -16.53 -41.21 -13.21
C ILE A 86 -15.92 -40.73 -14.53
N ASP A 87 -16.23 -41.41 -15.64
CA ASP A 87 -15.67 -41.09 -16.94
C ASP A 87 -16.75 -40.64 -17.94
N GLY A 88 -17.00 -39.33 -18.00
CA GLY A 88 -17.88 -38.72 -19.01
C GLY A 88 -17.41 -38.90 -20.45
N THR A 89 -16.11 -39.13 -20.68
CA THR A 89 -15.57 -39.33 -22.04
C THR A 89 -15.97 -40.68 -22.65
N SER A 90 -16.38 -41.63 -21.79
CA SER A 90 -16.89 -42.95 -22.19
C SER A 90 -18.16 -42.91 -23.04
N GLN A 91 -18.84 -41.75 -23.13
CA GLN A 91 -19.89 -41.49 -24.11
C GLN A 91 -19.29 -41.43 -25.53
N THR A 92 -18.98 -42.59 -26.11
CA THR A 92 -18.22 -42.73 -27.37
C THR A 92 -18.99 -42.26 -28.59
N ALA A 93 -20.32 -42.32 -28.57
CA ALA A 93 -21.17 -41.92 -29.68
C ALA A 93 -21.13 -40.41 -29.98
N TRP A 94 -20.59 -39.59 -29.08
CA TRP A 94 -20.72 -38.14 -29.11
C TRP A 94 -19.36 -37.41 -29.17
N PRO A 95 -19.24 -36.34 -29.98
CA PRO A 95 -18.07 -35.47 -29.97
C PRO A 95 -17.94 -34.75 -28.62
N ALA A 96 -16.69 -34.40 -28.28
CA ALA A 96 -16.38 -33.56 -27.13
C ALA A 96 -16.97 -32.15 -27.28
N LEU A 97 -17.29 -31.54 -26.14
CA LEU A 97 -17.59 -30.13 -26.01
C LEU A 97 -16.25 -29.38 -26.04
N GLY A 98 -16.00 -28.69 -27.15
CA GLY A 98 -14.82 -27.85 -27.36
C GLY A 98 -13.49 -28.58 -27.11
N VAL A 99 -12.60 -27.96 -26.34
CA VAL A 99 -11.18 -28.33 -26.27
C VAL A 99 -10.81 -29.19 -25.07
N SER A 100 -11.71 -29.42 -24.10
CA SER A 100 -11.39 -30.14 -22.87
C SER A 100 -11.50 -31.68 -22.99
N GLY A 101 -12.35 -32.16 -23.90
CA GLY A 101 -12.74 -33.59 -23.96
C GLY A 101 -14.04 -33.92 -23.22
N ALA A 102 -14.68 -32.96 -22.54
CA ALA A 102 -15.93 -33.18 -21.81
C ALA A 102 -17.10 -33.51 -22.73
N LYS A 103 -18.03 -34.37 -22.30
CA LYS A 103 -19.17 -34.79 -23.14
C LYS A 103 -20.52 -34.74 -22.44
N VAL A 104 -20.54 -34.83 -21.11
CA VAL A 104 -21.74 -34.88 -20.28
C VAL A 104 -21.81 -33.60 -19.43
N ILE A 105 -22.98 -32.99 -19.35
CA ILE A 105 -23.22 -31.74 -18.61
C ILE A 105 -23.96 -32.05 -17.31
N LEU A 106 -23.47 -31.49 -16.20
CA LEU A 106 -24.17 -31.44 -14.92
C LEU A 106 -24.53 -29.97 -14.60
N GLU A 107 -25.81 -29.70 -14.40
CA GLU A 107 -26.31 -28.37 -13.99
C GLU A 107 -27.50 -28.52 -13.04
N PRO A 108 -27.79 -27.55 -12.17
CA PRO A 108 -29.03 -27.58 -11.39
C PRO A 108 -30.24 -27.27 -12.27
N GLU A 109 -31.41 -27.82 -11.93
CA GLU A 109 -32.68 -27.47 -12.58
C GLU A 109 -33.09 -26.01 -12.28
N TYR A 110 -32.64 -25.45 -11.14
CA TYR A 110 -32.97 -24.11 -10.66
C TYR A 110 -31.71 -23.27 -10.37
N ALA A 111 -31.75 -21.97 -10.72
CA ALA A 111 -30.59 -21.05 -10.64
C ALA A 111 -30.11 -20.69 -9.21
N ASN A 112 -30.92 -20.95 -8.18
CA ASN A 112 -30.65 -20.60 -6.78
C ASN A 112 -30.44 -21.84 -5.89
N THR A 113 -29.65 -22.79 -6.37
CA THR A 113 -29.32 -23.99 -5.60
C THR A 113 -28.33 -23.71 -4.47
N THR A 114 -28.47 -24.43 -3.36
CA THR A 114 -27.54 -24.46 -2.21
C THR A 114 -26.73 -25.76 -2.15
N PHE A 115 -26.95 -26.69 -3.08
CA PHE A 115 -26.14 -27.91 -3.19
C PHE A 115 -25.06 -27.77 -4.26
N SER A 116 -23.99 -28.55 -4.12
CA SER A 116 -22.87 -28.60 -5.07
C SER A 116 -23.04 -29.72 -6.09
N GLY A 117 -22.28 -29.67 -7.20
CA GLY A 117 -22.35 -30.68 -8.26
C GLY A 117 -21.94 -32.07 -7.80
N LEU A 118 -20.64 -32.26 -7.53
CA LEU A 118 -20.10 -33.50 -6.98
C LEU A 118 -19.42 -33.25 -5.64
N VAL A 119 -19.66 -34.14 -4.69
CA VAL A 119 -19.02 -34.10 -3.36
C VAL A 119 -18.27 -35.40 -3.16
N ILE A 120 -16.95 -35.31 -2.96
CA ILE A 120 -16.06 -36.45 -2.76
C ILE A 120 -15.73 -36.55 -1.27
N GLY A 121 -16.09 -37.69 -0.67
CA GLY A 121 -15.97 -37.90 0.76
C GLY A 121 -17.13 -37.31 1.57
N GLN A 122 -17.13 -37.59 2.87
CA GLN A 122 -18.19 -37.19 3.80
C GLN A 122 -17.60 -36.53 5.03
N ALA A 123 -18.34 -35.57 5.60
CA ALA A 123 -18.24 -35.19 7.00
C ALA A 123 -18.61 -36.37 7.90
N SER A 124 -17.64 -37.19 8.31
CA SER A 124 -17.88 -38.22 9.32
C SER A 124 -16.81 -38.24 10.40
N ASP A 125 -17.26 -38.53 11.61
CA ASP A 125 -16.45 -38.88 12.78
C ASP A 125 -15.86 -40.30 12.68
N THR A 126 -16.31 -41.11 11.71
CA THR A 126 -16.07 -42.56 11.61
C THR A 126 -14.67 -43.01 11.21
N GLN A 127 -13.66 -42.13 11.19
CA GLN A 127 -12.26 -42.43 10.80
C GLN A 127 -12.03 -43.07 9.40
N VAL A 128 -13.06 -43.23 8.56
CA VAL A 128 -12.92 -43.85 7.23
C VAL A 128 -12.42 -42.83 6.21
N GLN A 129 -11.31 -43.14 5.54
CA GLN A 129 -10.71 -42.28 4.51
C GLN A 129 -11.32 -42.57 3.13
N THR A 130 -11.76 -41.53 2.42
CA THR A 130 -12.14 -41.65 0.99
C THR A 130 -10.87 -41.65 0.15
N THR A 131 -10.68 -42.66 -0.72
CA THR A 131 -9.44 -42.76 -1.53
C THR A 131 -9.68 -43.30 -2.92
N GLY A 132 -8.83 -42.93 -3.89
CA GLY A 132 -8.84 -43.53 -5.24
C GLY A 132 -10.03 -43.08 -6.08
N VAL A 133 -10.35 -41.79 -6.04
CA VAL A 133 -11.46 -41.22 -6.84
C VAL A 133 -10.90 -40.50 -8.05
N GLU A 134 -11.49 -40.78 -9.20
CA GLU A 134 -11.10 -40.16 -10.47
C GLU A 134 -12.32 -39.58 -11.19
N ILE A 135 -12.22 -38.35 -11.71
CA ILE A 135 -13.35 -37.67 -12.39
C ILE A 135 -12.88 -37.06 -13.71
N TYR A 136 -13.52 -37.46 -14.80
CA TYR A 136 -13.13 -37.13 -16.17
C TYR A 136 -14.32 -36.71 -17.04
N GLY A 137 -14.07 -35.80 -17.99
CA GLY A 137 -14.97 -35.54 -19.11
C GLY A 137 -16.35 -34.95 -18.78
N LEU A 138 -16.49 -34.27 -17.65
CA LEU A 138 -17.74 -33.61 -17.24
C LEU A 138 -17.69 -32.10 -17.47
N TYR A 139 -18.82 -31.50 -17.84
CA TYR A 139 -19.04 -30.06 -17.81
C TYR A 139 -20.00 -29.71 -16.66
N ILE A 140 -19.45 -29.20 -15.55
CA ILE A 140 -20.19 -28.89 -14.33
C ILE A 140 -20.41 -27.39 -14.24
N ARG A 141 -21.67 -26.92 -14.24
CA ARG A 141 -21.95 -25.49 -14.35
C ARG A 141 -23.14 -24.96 -13.58
N ASN A 142 -23.09 -23.66 -13.31
CA ASN A 142 -24.21 -22.82 -12.90
C ASN A 142 -24.82 -23.22 -11.54
N PHE A 143 -24.00 -23.71 -10.61
CA PHE A 143 -24.42 -23.95 -9.22
C PHE A 143 -24.47 -22.68 -8.38
N ALA A 144 -24.11 -21.53 -8.94
CA ALA A 144 -24.29 -20.21 -8.36
C ALA A 144 -24.78 -19.19 -9.41
N THR A 145 -25.48 -18.16 -8.96
CA THR A 145 -25.85 -17.02 -9.80
C THR A 145 -24.90 -15.87 -9.50
N ILE A 146 -23.97 -15.59 -10.41
CA ILE A 146 -22.92 -14.57 -10.23
C ILE A 146 -23.13 -13.46 -11.25
N THR A 147 -23.75 -12.37 -10.80
CA THR A 147 -23.94 -11.14 -11.59
C THR A 147 -23.01 -10.01 -11.13
N ASN A 148 -22.50 -10.09 -9.90
CA ASN A 148 -21.54 -9.14 -9.32
C ASN A 148 -20.63 -9.88 -8.32
N LEU A 149 -19.32 -9.69 -8.43
CA LEU A 149 -18.32 -10.31 -7.54
C LEU A 149 -18.18 -9.66 -6.15
N GLN A 150 -18.78 -8.50 -5.91
CA GLN A 150 -18.77 -7.84 -4.60
C GLN A 150 -19.82 -8.40 -3.64
N ASN A 151 -20.99 -8.76 -4.17
CA ASN A 151 -22.16 -9.18 -3.39
C ASN A 151 -22.62 -10.56 -3.84
N VAL A 152 -21.73 -11.55 -3.76
CA VAL A 152 -22.06 -12.94 -4.13
C VAL A 152 -22.70 -13.66 -2.96
N ASN A 153 -23.78 -14.39 -3.21
CA ASN A 153 -24.34 -15.32 -2.22
C ASN A 153 -23.45 -16.57 -2.08
N THR A 154 -22.53 -16.54 -1.12
CA THR A 154 -21.58 -17.65 -0.87
C THR A 154 -22.22 -18.92 -0.33
N ALA A 155 -23.52 -18.93 -0.01
CA ALA A 155 -24.25 -20.13 0.40
C ALA A 155 -24.66 -21.04 -0.79
N GLN A 156 -24.42 -20.60 -2.02
CA GLN A 156 -24.69 -21.39 -3.23
C GLN A 156 -23.60 -22.46 -3.48
N GLY A 157 -23.84 -23.34 -4.45
CA GLY A 157 -23.04 -24.53 -4.69
C GLY A 157 -21.68 -24.27 -5.35
N SER A 158 -20.77 -25.22 -5.14
CA SER A 158 -19.50 -25.37 -5.87
C SER A 158 -19.64 -26.45 -6.95
N GLY A 159 -18.74 -26.46 -7.94
CA GLY A 159 -18.73 -27.49 -8.97
C GLY A 159 -18.34 -28.87 -8.40
N ILE A 160 -17.10 -28.97 -7.91
CA ILE A 160 -16.60 -30.16 -7.22
C ILE A 160 -16.13 -29.76 -5.82
N VAL A 161 -16.55 -30.56 -4.83
CA VAL A 161 -16.14 -30.42 -3.43
C VAL A 161 -15.33 -31.66 -3.06
N ILE A 162 -14.12 -31.45 -2.57
CA ILE A 162 -13.25 -32.50 -2.02
C ILE A 162 -13.19 -32.30 -0.51
N ASP A 163 -13.83 -33.21 0.21
CA ASP A 163 -14.09 -33.07 1.63
C ASP A 163 -13.21 -33.98 2.51
N TYR A 164 -12.81 -33.46 3.68
CA TYR A 164 -12.09 -34.18 4.74
C TYR A 164 -10.84 -34.94 4.23
N ARG A 165 -10.58 -36.13 4.79
CA ARG A 165 -9.39 -36.98 4.61
C ARG A 165 -9.22 -37.53 3.18
N ALA A 166 -9.94 -37.03 2.19
CA ALA A 166 -9.87 -37.51 0.82
C ALA A 166 -8.42 -37.59 0.33
N ASN A 167 -8.05 -38.74 -0.21
CA ASN A 167 -6.69 -39.06 -0.63
C ASN A 167 -6.67 -39.68 -2.03
N ASN A 168 -5.57 -39.51 -2.76
CA ASN A 168 -5.40 -40.09 -4.09
C ASN A 168 -6.59 -39.74 -4.99
N ILE A 169 -6.86 -38.44 -5.09
CA ILE A 169 -7.97 -37.89 -5.88
C ILE A 169 -7.39 -37.30 -7.16
N ILE A 170 -7.94 -37.69 -8.31
CA ILE A 170 -7.51 -37.19 -9.61
C ILE A 170 -8.70 -36.55 -10.33
N ILE A 171 -8.59 -35.26 -10.61
CA ILE A 171 -9.60 -34.51 -11.36
C ILE A 171 -9.01 -34.13 -12.71
N GLY A 172 -9.48 -34.79 -13.77
CA GLY A 172 -9.04 -34.58 -15.14
C GLY A 172 -7.79 -35.38 -15.52
N ALA A 173 -7.61 -35.53 -16.83
CA ALA A 173 -6.45 -36.16 -17.47
C ALA A 173 -6.30 -35.61 -18.89
N PRO A 174 -5.10 -35.70 -19.52
CA PRO A 174 -4.91 -35.25 -20.90
C PRO A 174 -5.93 -35.87 -21.86
N GLY A 175 -6.63 -35.03 -22.63
CA GLY A 175 -7.72 -35.44 -23.53
C GLY A 175 -9.04 -35.84 -22.85
N LYS A 176 -9.10 -35.83 -21.52
CA LYS A 176 -10.29 -36.12 -20.70
C LYS A 176 -10.56 -35.05 -19.64
N GLY A 177 -10.26 -33.80 -19.94
CA GLY A 177 -10.43 -32.65 -19.06
C GLY A 177 -11.89 -32.31 -18.75
N ASN A 178 -12.14 -31.92 -17.50
CA ASN A 178 -13.44 -31.38 -17.10
C ASN A 178 -13.55 -29.89 -17.47
N VAL A 179 -14.77 -29.39 -17.58
CA VAL A 179 -15.10 -27.96 -17.71
C VAL A 179 -15.91 -27.56 -16.49
N ILE A 180 -15.52 -26.49 -15.79
CA ILE A 180 -16.16 -26.11 -14.53
C ILE A 180 -16.33 -24.59 -14.45
N GLY A 181 -17.55 -24.06 -14.47
CA GLY A 181 -17.78 -22.60 -14.42
C GLY A 181 -19.17 -22.19 -13.93
N GLY A 182 -19.33 -20.95 -13.48
CA GLY A 182 -20.61 -20.44 -12.96
C GLY A 182 -20.95 -20.95 -11.55
N ASN A 183 -19.94 -21.12 -10.68
CA ASN A 183 -20.11 -21.68 -9.33
C ASN A 183 -19.46 -20.78 -8.28
N ILE A 184 -19.74 -20.98 -6.98
CA ILE A 184 -18.99 -20.27 -5.92
C ILE A 184 -17.51 -20.66 -5.99
N ASN A 185 -17.23 -21.95 -5.99
CA ASN A 185 -15.91 -22.48 -6.30
C ASN A 185 -16.02 -23.41 -7.50
N GLY A 186 -15.08 -23.35 -8.45
CA GLY A 186 -14.96 -24.40 -9.45
C GLY A 186 -14.65 -25.74 -8.75
N ILE A 187 -13.52 -25.78 -8.04
CA ILE A 187 -13.14 -26.88 -7.17
C ILE A 187 -12.81 -26.32 -5.78
N VAL A 188 -13.37 -26.91 -4.73
CA VAL A 188 -13.00 -26.58 -3.35
C VAL A 188 -12.45 -27.81 -2.63
N ILE A 189 -11.34 -27.64 -1.91
CA ILE A 189 -10.73 -28.67 -1.06
C ILE A 189 -10.86 -28.21 0.39
N ARG A 190 -11.57 -29.00 1.20
CA ARG A 190 -11.82 -28.75 2.63
C ARG A 190 -11.12 -29.81 3.47
N ASN A 191 -9.80 -29.78 3.45
CA ASN A 191 -8.94 -30.68 4.22
C ASN A 191 -8.24 -29.89 5.34
N ASN A 192 -9.00 -29.46 6.35
CA ASN A 192 -8.53 -28.55 7.40
C ASN A 192 -8.49 -29.16 8.81
N PHE A 193 -8.64 -30.48 8.94
CA PHE A 193 -8.71 -31.18 10.22
C PHE A 193 -7.46 -32.04 10.51
N PRO A 194 -6.94 -32.02 11.75
CA PRO A 194 -5.80 -32.83 12.19
C PRO A 194 -6.17 -34.32 12.32
N TYR A 195 -5.38 -35.21 11.72
CA TYR A 195 -5.54 -36.66 11.93
C TYR A 195 -4.19 -37.33 12.24
N SER A 196 -4.12 -38.02 13.39
CA SER A 196 -2.94 -38.78 13.81
C SER A 196 -2.78 -40.09 13.00
N ASN A 197 -1.56 -40.36 12.53
CA ASN A 197 -1.07 -41.66 12.03
C ASN A 197 -1.46 -42.10 10.61
N ILE A 198 -1.38 -41.22 9.59
CA ILE A 198 -1.63 -41.62 8.19
C ILE A 198 -0.61 -40.97 7.27
N ALA A 199 -0.22 -41.69 6.21
CA ALA A 199 0.65 -41.20 5.15
C ALA A 199 0.09 -39.91 4.51
N ALA A 200 0.99 -39.03 4.05
CA ALA A 200 0.64 -37.77 3.38
C ALA A 200 -0.36 -38.01 2.25
N THR A 201 -1.46 -37.25 2.26
CA THR A 201 -2.48 -37.36 1.22
C THR A 201 -2.05 -36.62 -0.05
N ARG A 202 -2.47 -37.07 -1.24
CA ARG A 202 -2.16 -36.37 -2.52
C ARG A 202 -3.41 -36.15 -3.36
N ILE A 203 -3.61 -34.91 -3.81
CA ILE A 203 -4.70 -34.50 -4.71
C ILE A 203 -4.07 -33.96 -6.00
N LYS A 204 -4.49 -34.47 -7.16
CA LYS A 204 -4.05 -34.02 -8.48
C LYS A 204 -5.21 -33.43 -9.27
N ILE A 205 -5.09 -32.19 -9.69
CA ILE A 205 -6.05 -31.48 -10.54
C ILE A 205 -5.32 -31.11 -11.83
N GLN A 206 -5.69 -31.71 -12.97
CA GLN A 206 -4.95 -31.58 -14.22
C GLN A 206 -5.86 -31.53 -15.45
N SER A 207 -5.42 -30.86 -16.51
CA SER A 207 -6.09 -30.79 -17.82
C SER A 207 -7.52 -30.24 -17.81
N ASN A 208 -7.94 -29.50 -16.78
CA ASN A 208 -9.29 -28.95 -16.68
C ASN A 208 -9.40 -27.53 -17.24
N LEU A 209 -10.60 -27.14 -17.67
CA LEU A 209 -10.99 -25.76 -17.94
C LEU A 209 -11.84 -25.26 -16.76
N ILE A 210 -11.41 -24.21 -16.07
CA ILE A 210 -12.05 -23.71 -14.85
C ILE A 210 -12.29 -22.20 -14.97
N GLY A 211 -13.55 -21.79 -14.90
CA GLY A 211 -13.99 -20.40 -15.03
C GLY A 211 -14.22 -19.93 -16.47
N VAL A 212 -14.04 -20.81 -17.44
CA VAL A 212 -14.41 -20.64 -18.85
C VAL A 212 -15.34 -21.77 -19.28
N ILE A 213 -16.10 -21.57 -20.36
CA ILE A 213 -16.87 -22.66 -20.97
C ILE A 213 -15.94 -23.59 -21.77
N TYR A 214 -16.54 -24.60 -22.38
CA TYR A 214 -15.83 -25.69 -23.05
C TYR A 214 -14.98 -25.27 -24.26
N ASP A 215 -15.18 -24.07 -24.81
CA ASP A 215 -14.34 -23.50 -25.88
C ASP A 215 -12.95 -23.05 -25.38
N GLY A 216 -12.78 -22.90 -24.06
CA GLY A 216 -11.55 -22.45 -23.43
C GLY A 216 -11.28 -20.95 -23.54
N ILE A 217 -12.19 -20.16 -24.12
CA ILE A 217 -11.99 -18.73 -24.39
C ILE A 217 -13.13 -17.85 -23.87
N THR A 218 -14.36 -18.38 -23.75
CA THR A 218 -15.51 -17.61 -23.29
C THR A 218 -15.66 -17.75 -21.76
N PRO A 219 -15.75 -16.64 -21.01
CA PRO A 219 -15.80 -16.68 -19.56
C PRO A 219 -17.12 -17.31 -19.04
N ASN A 220 -17.01 -18.08 -17.96
CA ASN A 220 -18.11 -18.55 -17.13
C ASN A 220 -17.66 -18.51 -15.67
N THR A 221 -17.59 -17.30 -15.15
CA THR A 221 -16.91 -16.92 -13.90
C THR A 221 -17.34 -17.75 -12.69
N ASN A 222 -16.35 -18.24 -11.93
CA ASN A 222 -16.55 -18.62 -10.54
C ASN A 222 -16.07 -17.50 -9.61
N VAL A 223 -16.44 -17.52 -8.33
CA VAL A 223 -15.76 -16.66 -7.35
C VAL A 223 -14.31 -17.14 -7.19
N PHE A 224 -14.13 -18.42 -6.86
CA PHE A 224 -12.82 -19.04 -6.82
C PHE A 224 -12.73 -20.11 -7.91
N GLY A 225 -11.65 -20.13 -8.69
CA GLY A 225 -11.40 -21.22 -9.63
C GLY A 225 -11.15 -22.52 -8.86
N ILE A 226 -10.05 -22.53 -8.11
CA ILE A 226 -9.71 -23.59 -7.15
C ILE A 226 -9.45 -22.93 -5.79
N SER A 227 -10.17 -23.37 -4.76
CA SER A 227 -9.96 -22.95 -3.37
C SER A 227 -9.53 -24.15 -2.52
N ALA A 228 -8.27 -24.20 -2.12
CA ALA A 228 -7.67 -25.30 -1.38
C ALA A 228 -7.32 -24.90 0.06
N ASN A 229 -8.01 -25.49 1.04
CA ASN A 229 -7.61 -25.42 2.44
C ASN A 229 -7.02 -26.78 2.84
N LEU A 230 -5.72 -26.78 3.17
CA LEU A 230 -4.89 -27.98 3.32
C LEU A 230 -4.38 -28.10 4.77
N TYR A 231 -4.32 -29.34 5.26
CA TYR A 231 -3.76 -29.69 6.57
C TYR A 231 -2.46 -30.48 6.43
N ASP A 232 -2.52 -31.72 5.91
CA ASP A 232 -1.38 -32.60 5.59
C ASP A 232 -1.61 -33.30 4.24
N SER A 233 -1.78 -32.49 3.18
CA SER A 233 -2.15 -32.94 1.84
C SER A 233 -1.31 -32.26 0.78
N ALA A 234 -0.48 -33.04 0.09
CA ALA A 234 0.21 -32.60 -1.10
C ALA A 234 -0.81 -32.30 -2.20
N LEU A 235 -0.56 -31.23 -2.94
CA LEU A 235 -1.45 -30.75 -4.00
C LEU A 235 -0.66 -30.53 -5.28
N ASP A 236 -1.08 -31.21 -6.34
CA ASP A 236 -0.57 -31.04 -7.69
C ASP A 236 -1.65 -30.36 -8.53
N VAL A 237 -1.45 -29.08 -8.88
CA VAL A 237 -2.26 -28.35 -9.85
C VAL A 237 -1.48 -28.32 -11.15
N GLY A 238 -1.94 -29.11 -12.11
CA GLY A 238 -1.30 -29.37 -13.39
C GLY A 238 -0.41 -30.60 -13.35
N GLY A 239 0.75 -30.52 -13.98
CA GLY A 239 1.72 -31.62 -14.02
C GLY A 239 2.95 -31.29 -14.86
N ASP A 240 3.93 -32.17 -14.89
CA ASP A 240 5.21 -31.96 -15.56
C ASP A 240 5.09 -31.93 -17.09
N SER A 241 4.03 -32.53 -17.64
CA SER A 241 3.73 -32.49 -19.08
C SER A 241 2.82 -31.32 -19.43
N ALA A 242 3.07 -30.66 -20.57
CA ALA A 242 2.26 -29.53 -21.02
C ALA A 242 0.75 -29.85 -21.17
N GLY A 243 0.40 -31.11 -21.49
CA GLY A 243 -0.99 -31.56 -21.59
C GLY A 243 -1.71 -31.74 -20.25
N GLU A 244 -0.98 -31.77 -19.13
CA GLU A 244 -1.53 -31.86 -17.78
C GLU A 244 -1.92 -30.47 -17.22
N GLY A 245 -1.50 -29.38 -17.87
CA GLY A 245 -1.84 -28.02 -17.48
C GLY A 245 -3.34 -27.73 -17.46
N ASN A 246 -3.81 -27.07 -16.39
CA ASN A 246 -5.18 -26.54 -16.35
C ASN A 246 -5.23 -25.15 -16.98
N VAL A 247 -6.43 -24.77 -17.46
CA VAL A 247 -6.79 -23.36 -17.71
C VAL A 247 -7.68 -22.92 -16.57
N ILE A 248 -7.23 -21.95 -15.78
CA ILE A 248 -7.94 -21.42 -14.61
C ILE A 248 -8.04 -19.93 -14.79
N ALA A 249 -9.17 -19.46 -15.32
CA ALA A 249 -9.29 -18.09 -15.81
C ALA A 249 -10.69 -17.52 -15.59
N ALA A 250 -10.81 -16.20 -15.73
CA ALA A 250 -12.08 -15.47 -15.55
C ALA A 250 -12.76 -15.70 -14.18
N ASN A 251 -11.99 -16.04 -13.13
CA ASN A 251 -12.46 -16.12 -11.74
C ASN A 251 -12.02 -14.88 -10.96
N ARG A 252 -12.67 -14.57 -9.82
CA ARG A 252 -12.20 -13.50 -8.93
C ARG A 252 -10.80 -13.85 -8.39
N ILE A 253 -10.64 -15.06 -7.86
CA ILE A 253 -9.32 -15.61 -7.53
C ILE A 253 -9.17 -16.94 -8.27
N ASN A 254 -8.16 -17.08 -9.11
CA ASN A 254 -8.02 -18.29 -9.93
C ASN A 254 -7.60 -19.49 -9.07
N LEU A 255 -6.55 -19.35 -8.26
CA LEU A 255 -6.07 -20.39 -7.36
C LEU A 255 -5.76 -19.80 -5.98
N ASP A 256 -6.49 -20.24 -4.96
CA ASP A 256 -6.28 -19.85 -3.56
C ASP A 256 -5.88 -21.08 -2.73
N ILE A 257 -4.69 -21.07 -2.14
CA ILE A 257 -4.13 -22.19 -1.38
C ILE A 257 -3.79 -21.70 0.02
N THR A 258 -4.41 -22.31 1.04
CA THR A 258 -4.24 -21.92 2.43
C THR A 258 -3.90 -23.12 3.32
N ARG A 259 -3.00 -22.90 4.27
CA ARG A 259 -2.72 -23.79 5.41
C ARG A 259 -2.38 -22.92 6.61
N SER A 260 -3.19 -23.01 7.67
CA SER A 260 -3.07 -22.16 8.86
C SER A 260 -2.78 -22.91 10.17
N SER A 261 -2.68 -24.25 10.16
CA SER A 261 -2.52 -25.04 11.39
C SER A 261 -1.07 -25.28 11.79
N TYR A 262 -0.67 -24.76 12.96
CA TYR A 262 0.68 -24.87 13.54
C TYR A 262 0.94 -26.19 14.31
N SER A 263 -0.02 -27.11 14.28
CA SER A 263 0.01 -28.35 15.08
C SER A 263 0.97 -29.42 14.54
N THR A 264 1.47 -29.30 13.30
CA THR A 264 2.44 -30.25 12.72
C THR A 264 3.64 -29.53 12.09
N ASN A 265 4.82 -30.12 12.27
CA ASN A 265 6.05 -29.72 11.56
C ASN A 265 6.23 -30.51 10.25
N ALA A 266 5.23 -31.28 9.84
CA ALA A 266 5.28 -32.10 8.64
C ALA A 266 5.25 -31.21 7.39
N ARG A 267 6.30 -31.34 6.57
CA ARG A 267 6.43 -30.63 5.28
C ARG A 267 5.85 -31.47 4.16
N PHE A 268 5.10 -30.84 3.27
CA PHE A 268 4.62 -31.46 2.03
C PHE A 268 4.73 -30.50 0.84
N ASP A 269 4.66 -31.08 -0.35
CA ASP A 269 4.82 -30.35 -1.60
C ASP A 269 3.49 -29.78 -2.10
N VAL A 270 3.56 -28.56 -2.61
CA VAL A 270 2.49 -27.95 -3.40
C VAL A 270 3.08 -27.59 -4.76
N ASN A 271 2.63 -28.27 -5.80
CA ASN A 271 3.10 -28.10 -7.16
C ASN A 271 2.05 -27.37 -7.99
N VAL A 272 2.43 -26.26 -8.61
CA VAL A 272 1.61 -25.53 -9.59
C VAL A 272 2.42 -25.49 -10.88
N ILE A 273 2.13 -26.39 -11.81
CA ILE A 273 3.00 -26.65 -12.97
C ILE A 273 2.21 -26.66 -14.29
N ASN A 274 2.75 -25.97 -15.31
CA ASN A 274 2.21 -25.94 -16.69
C ASN A 274 0.78 -25.38 -16.82
N ASN A 275 0.29 -24.59 -15.85
CA ASN A 275 -1.06 -24.03 -15.91
C ASN A 275 -1.10 -22.70 -16.68
N LYS A 276 -2.29 -22.40 -17.21
CA LYS A 276 -2.66 -21.09 -17.74
C LYS A 276 -3.61 -20.43 -16.74
N ILE A 277 -3.16 -19.37 -16.08
CA ILE A 277 -3.84 -18.74 -14.94
C ILE A 277 -4.19 -17.30 -15.30
N GLY A 278 -5.48 -16.97 -15.27
CA GLY A 278 -6.00 -15.65 -15.65
C GLY A 278 -6.02 -15.38 -17.16
N VAL A 279 -5.57 -16.35 -17.97
CA VAL A 279 -5.53 -16.28 -19.44
C VAL A 279 -6.30 -17.43 -20.06
N ASP A 280 -6.71 -17.26 -21.31
CA ASP A 280 -7.48 -18.22 -22.08
C ASP A 280 -6.71 -19.52 -22.39
N TYR A 281 -7.38 -20.47 -23.03
CA TYR A 281 -6.78 -21.75 -23.41
C TYR A 281 -5.56 -21.62 -24.34
N THR A 282 -5.49 -20.54 -25.13
CA THR A 282 -4.33 -20.27 -25.99
C THR A 282 -3.13 -19.74 -25.20
N GLY A 283 -3.38 -19.12 -24.03
CA GLY A 283 -2.36 -18.45 -23.23
C GLY A 283 -1.93 -17.12 -23.81
N LYS A 284 -2.77 -16.50 -24.65
CA LYS A 284 -2.47 -15.26 -25.39
C LYS A 284 -3.53 -14.18 -25.23
N LYS A 285 -4.64 -14.49 -24.56
CA LYS A 285 -5.68 -13.51 -24.25
C LYS A 285 -6.01 -13.59 -22.78
N ASP A 286 -6.05 -12.44 -22.12
CA ASP A 286 -6.45 -12.36 -20.73
C ASP A 286 -7.91 -11.90 -20.55
N PHE A 287 -8.30 -11.79 -19.29
CA PHE A 287 -9.66 -11.44 -18.89
C PHE A 287 -9.72 -10.18 -18.01
N HIS A 288 -8.67 -9.33 -17.96
CA HIS A 288 -8.66 -8.20 -17.00
C HIS A 288 -9.78 -7.18 -17.24
N GLU A 289 -10.29 -7.15 -18.47
CA GLU A 289 -11.29 -6.19 -18.99
C GLU A 289 -12.72 -6.73 -18.90
N LEU A 290 -12.91 -7.90 -18.28
CA LEU A 290 -14.26 -8.43 -18.08
C LEU A 290 -15.11 -7.44 -17.29
N PRO A 291 -16.33 -7.08 -17.76
CA PRO A 291 -17.17 -6.10 -17.07
C PRO A 291 -17.41 -6.42 -15.59
N ILE A 292 -17.54 -7.71 -15.24
CA ILE A 292 -17.73 -8.15 -13.85
C ILE A 292 -16.51 -7.91 -12.95
N PHE A 293 -15.31 -7.71 -13.53
CA PHE A 293 -14.10 -7.33 -12.80
C PHE A 293 -13.98 -5.83 -12.61
N LEU A 294 -14.75 -5.01 -13.34
CA LEU A 294 -14.63 -3.54 -13.35
C LEU A 294 -15.52 -2.83 -12.31
N SER A 295 -16.26 -3.58 -11.47
CA SER A 295 -17.27 -3.02 -10.55
C SER A 295 -16.72 -2.21 -9.36
N SER A 296 -15.42 -2.29 -9.05
CA SER A 296 -14.74 -1.45 -8.04
C SER A 296 -13.21 -1.49 -8.17
N SER A 297 -12.53 -0.47 -7.62
CA SER A 297 -11.07 -0.44 -7.46
C SER A 297 -10.56 -1.27 -6.27
N SER A 298 -11.42 -1.64 -5.31
CA SER A 298 -11.04 -2.41 -4.11
C SER A 298 -11.22 -3.92 -4.25
N LEU A 299 -11.80 -4.40 -5.36
CA LEU A 299 -12.03 -5.82 -5.58
C LEU A 299 -10.71 -6.52 -5.91
N GLU A 300 -10.32 -7.47 -5.07
CA GLU A 300 -9.16 -8.31 -5.34
C GLU A 300 -9.44 -9.28 -6.50
N ILE A 301 -8.64 -9.18 -7.56
CA ILE A 301 -8.64 -10.09 -8.72
C ILE A 301 -7.23 -10.65 -8.90
N ALA A 302 -7.03 -11.91 -8.50
CA ALA A 302 -5.71 -12.51 -8.34
C ALA A 302 -5.54 -13.84 -9.10
N GLY A 303 -4.30 -14.11 -9.53
CA GLY A 303 -3.93 -15.36 -10.19
C GLY A 303 -3.76 -16.49 -9.18
N LEU A 304 -2.56 -16.59 -8.61
CA LEU A 304 -2.19 -17.57 -7.60
C LEU A 304 -1.98 -16.88 -6.25
N LYS A 305 -2.72 -17.31 -5.23
CA LYS A 305 -2.50 -16.92 -3.83
C LYS A 305 -2.13 -18.14 -3.01
N VAL A 306 -1.04 -18.04 -2.27
CA VAL A 306 -0.59 -19.09 -1.35
C VAL A 306 -0.31 -18.50 0.02
N ASN A 307 -0.99 -18.99 1.05
CA ASN A 307 -0.67 -18.71 2.44
C ASN A 307 -0.52 -20.03 3.18
N SER A 308 0.68 -20.61 3.16
CA SER A 308 0.87 -22.01 3.53
C SER A 308 2.16 -22.29 4.30
N ILE A 309 2.04 -22.40 5.63
CA ILE A 309 3.16 -22.74 6.52
C ILE A 309 3.70 -24.16 6.28
N ASN A 310 5.00 -24.37 6.53
CA ASN A 310 5.66 -25.68 6.44
C ASN A 310 5.37 -26.41 5.11
N THR A 311 5.35 -25.68 3.99
CA THR A 311 5.19 -26.28 2.64
C THR A 311 6.41 -26.01 1.78
N ALA A 312 6.67 -26.91 0.83
CA ALA A 312 7.57 -26.66 -0.28
C ALA A 312 6.73 -26.31 -1.51
N LEU A 313 6.64 -25.02 -1.82
CA LEU A 313 5.87 -24.52 -2.96
C LEU A 313 6.74 -24.50 -4.22
N TYR A 314 6.31 -25.18 -5.26
CA TYR A 314 6.95 -25.17 -6.57
C TYR A 314 5.98 -24.59 -7.61
N VAL A 315 6.31 -23.43 -8.16
CA VAL A 315 5.53 -22.79 -9.22
C VAL A 315 6.36 -22.78 -10.48
N ARG A 316 6.02 -23.62 -11.46
CA ARG A 316 6.86 -23.86 -12.64
C ARG A 316 6.12 -23.81 -13.96
N ASN A 317 6.72 -23.21 -14.98
CA ASN A 317 6.24 -23.25 -16.36
C ASN A 317 4.77 -22.79 -16.55
N ASN A 318 4.26 -21.92 -15.68
CA ASN A 318 2.90 -21.39 -15.81
C ASN A 318 2.88 -20.13 -16.67
N ILE A 319 1.76 -19.87 -17.34
CA ILE A 319 1.44 -18.58 -17.96
C ILE A 319 0.44 -17.87 -17.04
N ILE A 320 0.79 -16.70 -16.51
CA ILE A 320 0.00 -15.98 -15.50
C ILE A 320 -0.20 -14.53 -15.95
N GLY A 321 -1.41 -14.14 -16.32
CA GLY A 321 -1.71 -12.81 -16.87
C GLY A 321 -3.11 -12.31 -16.58
N GLY A 322 -3.32 -11.01 -16.78
CA GLY A 322 -4.64 -10.34 -16.66
C GLY A 322 -5.24 -10.27 -15.26
N ASN A 323 -4.43 -10.39 -14.20
CA ASN A 323 -4.92 -10.29 -12.83
C ASN A 323 -4.78 -8.83 -12.34
N ARG A 324 -5.91 -8.17 -12.02
CA ARG A 324 -5.91 -6.73 -11.69
C ARG A 324 -5.09 -6.38 -10.44
N THR A 325 -4.98 -7.28 -9.46
CA THR A 325 -4.21 -7.03 -8.24
C THR A 325 -2.85 -7.72 -8.25
N THR A 326 -2.80 -9.04 -8.32
CA THR A 326 -1.54 -9.80 -8.26
C THR A 326 -1.58 -11.05 -9.15
N GLY A 327 -0.49 -11.30 -9.88
CA GLY A 327 -0.29 -12.55 -10.61
C GLY A 327 0.00 -13.70 -9.65
N VAL A 328 1.01 -13.54 -8.80
CA VAL A 328 1.40 -14.52 -7.78
C VAL A 328 1.59 -13.83 -6.43
N SER A 329 0.90 -14.27 -5.38
CA SER A 329 1.08 -13.82 -3.99
C SER A 329 1.47 -15.00 -3.11
N ILE A 330 2.57 -14.88 -2.36
CA ILE A 330 3.08 -15.96 -1.51
C ILE A 330 3.34 -15.44 -0.10
N THR A 331 2.72 -16.09 0.88
CA THR A 331 2.77 -15.79 2.31
C THR A 331 3.09 -17.06 3.07
N ASN A 332 3.91 -16.96 4.12
CA ASN A 332 4.23 -18.05 5.04
C ASN A 332 4.80 -19.35 4.42
N SER A 333 5.19 -19.36 3.15
CA SER A 333 5.65 -20.56 2.44
C SER A 333 7.09 -20.42 1.97
N ASP A 334 7.83 -21.51 1.99
CA ASP A 334 9.12 -21.58 1.31
C ASP A 334 8.90 -21.98 -0.15
N PHE A 335 9.47 -21.24 -1.10
CA PHE A 335 9.09 -21.38 -2.51
C PHE A 335 10.26 -21.43 -3.50
N VAL A 336 9.98 -22.02 -4.66
CA VAL A 336 10.81 -21.97 -5.87
C VAL A 336 9.90 -21.61 -7.05
N LEU A 337 10.18 -20.48 -7.69
CA LEU A 337 9.50 -20.00 -8.89
C LEU A 337 10.43 -20.08 -10.10
N THR A 338 10.16 -20.95 -11.07
CA THR A 338 11.04 -21.14 -12.24
C THR A 338 10.29 -21.33 -13.56
N GLY A 339 10.81 -20.81 -14.67
CA GLY A 339 10.26 -21.05 -16.01
C GLY A 339 8.88 -20.43 -16.30
N ASN A 340 8.34 -19.59 -15.41
CA ASN A 340 7.01 -19.02 -15.58
C ASN A 340 7.02 -17.78 -16.49
N ALA A 341 5.94 -17.58 -17.24
CA ALA A 341 5.65 -16.33 -17.94
C ALA A 341 4.58 -15.54 -17.16
N ILE A 342 4.96 -14.39 -16.61
CA ILE A 342 4.15 -13.57 -15.70
C ILE A 342 3.94 -12.18 -16.30
N GLY A 343 2.70 -11.90 -16.65
CA GLY A 343 2.29 -10.68 -17.35
C GLY A 343 2.52 -10.74 -18.88
N THR A 344 2.89 -11.91 -19.39
CA THR A 344 3.16 -12.16 -20.81
C THR A 344 2.94 -13.62 -21.17
N ASP A 345 2.97 -13.95 -22.47
CA ASP A 345 2.88 -15.33 -22.94
C ASP A 345 4.24 -16.04 -22.84
N ALA A 346 4.28 -17.35 -23.11
CA ALA A 346 5.52 -18.13 -23.02
C ALA A 346 6.65 -17.63 -23.94
N ALA A 347 6.32 -16.88 -25.00
CA ALA A 347 7.30 -16.25 -25.89
C ALA A 347 7.75 -14.85 -25.43
N GLY A 348 7.10 -14.25 -24.44
CA GLY A 348 7.40 -12.90 -23.98
C GLY A 348 6.95 -11.80 -24.95
N THR A 349 5.96 -12.07 -25.81
CA THR A 349 5.53 -11.21 -26.92
C THR A 349 4.17 -10.56 -26.70
N VAL A 350 3.31 -11.18 -25.90
CA VAL A 350 1.95 -10.69 -25.63
C VAL A 350 1.92 -9.87 -24.35
N VAL A 351 1.15 -8.78 -24.35
CA VAL A 351 0.93 -7.91 -23.19
C VAL A 351 -0.28 -8.42 -22.42
N MET A 352 -0.07 -8.99 -21.24
CA MET A 352 -1.13 -9.51 -20.34
C MET A 352 -0.83 -9.15 -18.88
N GLY A 353 -0.39 -7.91 -18.66
CA GLY A 353 0.16 -7.45 -17.39
C GLY A 353 -0.77 -7.66 -16.19
N ASN A 354 -0.18 -7.99 -15.05
CA ASN A 354 -0.87 -7.99 -13.77
C ASN A 354 -0.71 -6.65 -13.05
N GLY A 355 -1.41 -6.44 -11.93
CA GLY A 355 -1.08 -5.38 -10.98
C GLY A 355 0.36 -5.55 -10.48
N ILE A 356 0.58 -6.49 -9.56
CA ILE A 356 1.92 -6.95 -9.17
C ILE A 356 2.16 -8.30 -9.84
N GLY A 357 3.29 -8.51 -10.52
CA GLY A 357 3.64 -9.79 -11.13
C GLY A 357 3.82 -10.86 -10.06
N VAL A 358 4.77 -10.64 -9.16
CA VAL A 358 5.05 -11.51 -8.00
C VAL A 358 5.13 -10.68 -6.72
N LYS A 359 4.29 -11.00 -5.75
CA LYS A 359 4.26 -10.39 -4.43
C LYS A 359 4.67 -11.43 -3.38
N ILE A 360 5.79 -11.17 -2.69
CA ILE A 360 6.24 -12.01 -1.58
C ILE A 360 5.93 -11.30 -0.27
N GLU A 361 5.07 -11.93 0.53
CA GLU A 361 4.52 -11.37 1.75
C GLU A 361 5.18 -11.99 3.01
N SER A 362 4.71 -11.58 4.19
CA SER A 362 5.31 -11.97 5.47
C SER A 362 5.47 -13.50 5.62
N GLY A 363 6.62 -13.91 6.17
CA GLY A 363 6.93 -15.31 6.46
C GLY A 363 7.35 -16.17 5.26
N ALA A 364 7.31 -15.65 4.02
CA ALA A 364 7.71 -16.40 2.82
C ALA A 364 9.18 -16.16 2.44
N GLY A 365 9.93 -17.21 2.09
CA GLY A 365 11.34 -17.10 1.68
C GLY A 365 11.65 -18.09 0.57
N GLY A 366 12.55 -17.77 -0.35
CA GLY A 366 12.73 -18.64 -1.51
C GLY A 366 13.55 -18.07 -2.65
N THR A 367 13.40 -18.71 -3.80
CA THR A 367 14.11 -18.36 -5.04
C THR A 367 13.11 -18.04 -6.16
N ILE A 368 13.39 -16.96 -6.89
CA ILE A 368 12.72 -16.61 -8.15
C ILE A 368 13.79 -16.71 -9.24
N GLY A 369 13.63 -17.67 -10.14
CA GLY A 369 14.57 -17.99 -11.21
C GLY A 369 15.60 -19.04 -10.79
N GLY A 370 16.45 -19.43 -11.74
CA GLY A 370 17.45 -20.48 -11.54
C GLY A 370 18.60 -20.39 -12.54
N ALA A 371 19.52 -21.34 -12.46
CA ALA A 371 20.79 -21.27 -13.19
C ALA A 371 20.64 -21.63 -14.68
N THR A 372 19.63 -22.42 -15.04
CA THR A 372 19.45 -22.95 -16.40
C THR A 372 18.44 -22.11 -17.21
N PRO A 373 18.51 -22.12 -18.55
CA PRO A 373 17.54 -21.39 -19.40
C PRO A 373 16.09 -21.79 -19.16
N ALA A 374 15.82 -23.05 -18.77
CA ALA A 374 14.48 -23.53 -18.46
C ALA A 374 13.93 -22.99 -17.12
N GLU A 375 14.81 -22.50 -16.24
CA GLU A 375 14.40 -21.95 -14.95
C GLU A 375 14.16 -20.44 -14.98
N VAL A 376 14.46 -19.78 -16.09
CA VAL A 376 14.26 -18.35 -16.31
C VAL A 376 12.77 -18.02 -16.29
N ASN A 377 12.34 -17.15 -15.39
CA ASN A 377 11.00 -16.57 -15.50
C ASN A 377 11.02 -15.36 -16.44
N LEU A 378 9.96 -15.19 -17.22
CA LEU A 378 9.66 -13.96 -17.96
C LEU A 378 8.70 -13.12 -17.11
N ILE A 379 9.11 -11.95 -16.64
CA ILE A 379 8.30 -11.07 -15.78
C ILE A 379 8.17 -9.71 -16.46
N ALA A 380 7.03 -9.48 -17.11
CA ALA A 380 6.86 -8.36 -18.01
C ALA A 380 5.46 -7.73 -17.97
N ASN A 381 5.37 -6.47 -18.39
CA ASN A 381 4.12 -5.71 -18.55
C ASN A 381 3.28 -5.52 -17.28
N ASN A 382 3.76 -5.92 -16.11
CA ASN A 382 3.04 -5.73 -14.85
C ASN A 382 3.14 -4.28 -14.38
N ASN A 383 2.26 -3.82 -13.49
CA ASN A 383 2.46 -2.50 -12.86
C ASN A 383 3.73 -2.49 -12.00
N PHE A 384 3.97 -3.59 -11.30
CA PHE A 384 5.20 -3.90 -10.56
C PHE A 384 5.66 -5.32 -10.92
N GLY A 385 6.95 -5.53 -11.19
CA GLY A 385 7.49 -6.87 -11.50
C GLY A 385 7.46 -7.80 -10.29
N VAL A 386 8.38 -7.57 -9.34
CA VAL A 386 8.50 -8.29 -8.08
C VAL A 386 8.50 -7.31 -6.92
N GLU A 387 7.61 -7.52 -5.95
CA GLU A 387 7.53 -6.78 -4.70
C GLU A 387 7.78 -7.74 -3.52
N THR A 388 8.63 -7.33 -2.57
CA THR A 388 8.99 -8.15 -1.41
C THR A 388 8.77 -7.37 -0.11
N VAL A 389 7.80 -7.84 0.70
CA VAL A 389 7.56 -7.34 2.07
C VAL A 389 7.90 -8.37 3.14
N SER A 390 8.41 -9.53 2.74
CA SER A 390 8.81 -10.60 3.65
C SER A 390 9.98 -10.22 4.57
N SER A 391 9.96 -10.77 5.78
CA SER A 391 11.08 -10.74 6.73
C SER A 391 12.14 -11.83 6.48
N LYS A 392 11.95 -12.71 5.49
CA LYS A 392 12.92 -13.72 5.06
C LYS A 392 13.61 -13.30 3.74
N PRO A 393 14.87 -13.72 3.51
CA PRO A 393 15.59 -13.40 2.27
C PRO A 393 14.97 -14.09 1.06
N VAL A 394 14.89 -13.35 -0.05
CA VAL A 394 14.44 -13.85 -1.35
C VAL A 394 15.54 -13.63 -2.39
N LYS A 395 16.06 -14.72 -2.97
CA LYS A 395 17.03 -14.66 -4.06
C LYS A 395 16.28 -14.56 -5.39
N ILE A 396 16.53 -13.50 -6.15
CA ILE A 396 16.01 -13.29 -7.50
C ILE A 396 17.19 -13.41 -8.45
N THR A 397 17.19 -14.41 -9.31
CA THR A 397 18.38 -14.77 -10.10
C THR A 397 18.00 -15.12 -11.53
N ARG A 398 18.74 -14.56 -12.50
CA ARG A 398 18.66 -14.87 -13.94
C ARG A 398 17.26 -14.85 -14.56
N ASN A 399 16.35 -14.03 -14.06
CA ASN A 399 15.04 -13.83 -14.70
C ASN A 399 15.13 -12.76 -15.80
N SER A 400 14.22 -12.82 -16.75
CA SER A 400 14.03 -11.80 -17.77
C SER A 400 12.92 -10.84 -17.36
N PHE A 401 13.29 -9.60 -17.03
CA PHE A 401 12.38 -8.50 -16.74
C PHE A 401 12.35 -7.49 -17.88
N PHE A 402 11.15 -7.06 -18.30
CA PHE A 402 11.01 -5.97 -19.25
C PHE A 402 9.61 -5.34 -19.22
N CYS A 403 9.56 -4.03 -19.44
CA CYS A 403 8.32 -3.28 -19.59
C CYS A 403 7.36 -3.37 -18.39
N ASN A 404 7.86 -3.59 -17.16
CA ASN A 404 7.03 -3.36 -15.99
C ASN A 404 6.92 -1.85 -15.73
N LYS A 405 5.75 -1.35 -15.34
CA LYS A 405 5.42 0.09 -15.39
C LYS A 405 6.06 0.93 -14.30
N THR A 406 6.44 0.34 -13.16
CA THR A 406 7.04 1.08 -12.03
C THR A 406 8.46 0.61 -11.74
N PHE A 407 8.65 -0.69 -11.54
CA PHE A 407 9.96 -1.31 -11.34
C PHE A 407 9.90 -2.81 -11.62
N GLY A 408 11.06 -3.40 -11.90
CA GLY A 408 11.22 -4.85 -12.02
C GLY A 408 11.37 -5.54 -10.68
N ILE A 409 12.26 -5.02 -9.83
CA ILE A 409 12.48 -5.48 -8.46
C ILE A 409 12.32 -4.28 -7.54
N GLY A 410 11.35 -4.36 -6.64
CA GLY A 410 11.01 -3.29 -5.70
C GLY A 410 11.97 -3.19 -4.53
N LYS A 411 11.97 -2.02 -3.88
CA LYS A 411 12.64 -1.83 -2.59
C LYS A 411 11.88 -2.57 -1.49
N THR A 412 12.59 -3.19 -0.56
CA THR A 412 12.02 -3.82 0.63
C THR A 412 12.28 -2.98 1.88
N LEU A 413 11.33 -2.99 2.81
CA LEU A 413 11.42 -2.24 4.08
C LEU A 413 11.73 -3.13 5.30
N SER A 414 11.58 -4.44 5.15
CA SER A 414 11.57 -5.41 6.26
C SER A 414 12.84 -6.26 6.37
N ILE A 415 13.71 -6.25 5.35
CA ILE A 415 14.98 -6.97 5.33
C ILE A 415 16.05 -6.16 4.59
N LEU A 416 17.33 -6.49 4.81
CA LEU A 416 18.41 -5.90 4.04
C LEU A 416 18.26 -6.22 2.54
N GLN A 417 18.48 -5.20 1.71
CA GLN A 417 18.69 -5.33 0.27
C GLN A 417 20.10 -4.83 -0.06
N PRO A 418 20.93 -5.60 -0.79
CA PRO A 418 22.18 -5.11 -1.32
C PRO A 418 21.95 -3.90 -2.22
N TYR A 419 22.96 -3.05 -2.36
CA TYR A 419 22.98 -2.00 -3.37
C TYR A 419 23.90 -2.41 -4.52
N ILE A 420 23.66 -1.84 -5.69
CA ILE A 420 24.44 -2.04 -6.91
C ILE A 420 24.37 -0.76 -7.76
N GLN A 421 25.49 -0.34 -8.31
CA GLN A 421 25.63 0.79 -9.22
C GLN A 421 26.57 0.40 -10.35
N VAL A 422 26.30 0.92 -11.56
CA VAL A 422 27.23 0.86 -12.69
C VAL A 422 27.93 2.21 -12.78
N LEU A 423 29.26 2.20 -12.84
CA LEU A 423 30.08 3.42 -12.88
C LEU A 423 30.82 3.58 -14.21
N LYS A 424 31.21 2.48 -14.87
CA LYS A 424 31.93 2.53 -16.14
C LYS A 424 31.32 1.56 -17.14
N LYS A 425 31.23 1.99 -18.39
CA LYS A 425 30.66 1.22 -19.50
C LYS A 425 31.35 1.53 -20.81
N ARG A 426 31.88 0.50 -21.45
CA ARG A 426 32.46 0.48 -22.79
C ARG A 426 31.88 -0.69 -23.59
N SER A 427 32.24 -0.82 -24.86
CA SER A 427 31.80 -1.94 -25.70
C SER A 427 32.33 -3.32 -25.27
N ASP A 428 33.31 -3.37 -24.38
CA ASP A 428 34.02 -4.58 -23.94
C ASP A 428 34.23 -4.65 -22.42
N TYR A 429 33.64 -3.71 -21.67
CA TYR A 429 33.91 -3.54 -20.25
C TYR A 429 32.73 -2.90 -19.52
N VAL A 430 32.40 -3.42 -18.34
CA VAL A 430 31.48 -2.77 -17.40
C VAL A 430 31.94 -2.98 -15.97
N SER A 431 31.88 -1.93 -15.15
CA SER A 431 32.29 -2.00 -13.74
C SER A 431 31.47 -1.06 -12.87
N GLY A 432 31.52 -1.28 -11.56
CA GLY A 432 30.83 -0.42 -10.62
C GLY A 432 31.10 -0.74 -9.15
N ARG A 433 30.13 -0.36 -8.30
CA ARG A 433 30.13 -0.69 -6.87
C ARG A 433 28.89 -1.48 -6.50
N ALA A 434 29.04 -2.37 -5.53
CA ALA A 434 27.98 -3.17 -4.95
C ALA A 434 28.22 -3.34 -3.45
N THR A 435 27.23 -3.89 -2.74
CA THR A 435 27.49 -4.39 -1.40
C THR A 435 28.67 -5.39 -1.42
N PRO A 436 29.66 -5.26 -0.53
CA PRO A 436 30.83 -6.15 -0.52
C PRO A 436 30.48 -7.64 -0.49
N ASN A 437 31.25 -8.44 -1.23
CA ASN A 437 31.08 -9.89 -1.35
C ASN A 437 29.73 -10.36 -1.94
N SER A 438 29.00 -9.46 -2.62
CA SER A 438 27.76 -9.82 -3.31
C SER A 438 28.02 -10.49 -4.66
N GLU A 439 27.12 -11.40 -5.03
CA GLU A 439 27.02 -11.97 -6.37
C GLU A 439 26.34 -10.95 -7.28
N VAL A 440 27.04 -10.48 -8.32
CA VAL A 440 26.55 -9.48 -9.26
C VAL A 440 26.14 -10.17 -10.56
N GLU A 441 24.87 -10.07 -10.95
CA GLU A 441 24.36 -10.59 -12.22
C GLU A 441 24.15 -9.45 -13.22
N LEU A 442 24.66 -9.62 -14.44
CA LEU A 442 24.63 -8.64 -15.52
C LEU A 442 23.58 -9.03 -16.57
N PHE A 443 22.86 -8.03 -17.07
CA PHE A 443 21.77 -8.22 -18.02
C PHE A 443 21.79 -7.16 -19.11
N TYR A 444 21.50 -7.55 -20.35
CA TYR A 444 21.07 -6.59 -21.36
C TYR A 444 19.70 -6.04 -21.01
N THR A 445 19.56 -4.73 -21.09
CA THR A 445 18.33 -4.02 -20.74
C THR A 445 17.59 -3.53 -21.99
N VAL A 446 16.27 -3.49 -21.88
CA VAL A 446 15.40 -2.79 -22.83
C VAL A 446 14.78 -1.61 -22.11
N ASN A 447 14.84 -0.44 -22.74
CA ASN A 447 14.21 0.76 -22.24
C ASN A 447 12.71 0.73 -22.59
N CYS A 448 11.87 0.49 -21.59
CA CYS A 448 10.43 0.64 -21.73
C CYS A 448 9.99 1.92 -21.00
N GLN A 449 9.88 3.03 -21.72
CA GLN A 449 9.42 4.32 -21.19
C GLN A 449 10.23 4.82 -19.97
N GLY A 450 11.55 4.68 -20.01
CA GLY A 450 12.46 5.13 -18.95
C GLY A 450 12.66 4.14 -17.80
N ILE A 451 12.32 2.86 -18.01
CA ILE A 451 12.54 1.77 -17.05
C ILE A 451 13.55 0.78 -17.65
N CYS A 452 14.64 0.61 -16.92
CA CYS A 452 15.85 -0.12 -17.34
C CYS A 452 15.98 -1.42 -16.54
N GLU A 453 15.29 -2.45 -17.00
CA GLU A 453 15.25 -3.77 -16.34
C GLU A 453 16.11 -4.79 -17.09
N GLY A 454 16.56 -5.84 -16.39
CA GLY A 454 17.38 -6.88 -16.99
C GLY A 454 16.55 -7.87 -17.80
N LYS A 455 16.62 -7.79 -19.13
CA LYS A 455 15.88 -8.68 -20.05
C LYS A 455 16.67 -9.95 -20.40
N THR A 456 17.95 -9.82 -20.72
CA THR A 456 18.76 -10.97 -21.18
C THR A 456 20.00 -11.11 -20.32
N TYR A 457 20.13 -12.24 -19.62
CA TYR A 457 21.30 -12.53 -18.80
C TYR A 457 22.60 -12.56 -19.63
N ILE A 458 23.68 -12.01 -19.07
CA ILE A 458 25.01 -11.95 -19.68
C ILE A 458 25.97 -12.85 -18.90
N ALA A 459 26.21 -12.51 -17.64
CA ALA A 459 27.22 -13.14 -16.80
C ALA A 459 26.96 -12.89 -15.32
N THR A 460 27.63 -13.66 -14.46
CA THR A 460 27.70 -13.44 -13.02
C THR A 460 29.15 -13.16 -12.64
N VAL A 461 29.39 -12.12 -11.86
CA VAL A 461 30.70 -11.78 -11.28
C VAL A 461 30.57 -11.61 -9.76
N GLN A 462 31.69 -11.50 -9.05
CA GLN A 462 31.71 -11.30 -7.60
C GLN A 462 32.23 -9.91 -7.27
N ALA A 463 31.55 -9.21 -6.36
CA ALA A 463 32.06 -7.97 -5.80
C ALA A 463 33.15 -8.26 -4.77
N GLY A 464 34.24 -7.50 -4.83
CA GLY A 464 35.32 -7.57 -3.85
C GLY A 464 34.89 -7.15 -2.45
N SER A 465 35.79 -7.32 -1.48
CA SER A 465 35.59 -6.87 -0.09
C SER A 465 35.50 -5.34 0.05
N ASP A 466 35.99 -4.60 -0.95
CA ASP A 466 35.87 -3.14 -1.09
C ASP A 466 34.60 -2.71 -1.86
N GLY A 467 33.77 -3.68 -2.26
CA GLY A 467 32.54 -3.47 -3.03
C GLY A 467 32.75 -3.22 -4.52
N ARG A 468 33.98 -3.23 -5.04
CA ARG A 468 34.22 -3.06 -6.48
C ARG A 468 33.95 -4.35 -7.24
N TRP A 469 33.37 -4.22 -8.43
CA TRP A 469 33.13 -5.33 -9.34
C TRP A 469 33.39 -4.90 -10.78
N GLU A 470 33.84 -5.84 -11.62
CA GLU A 470 34.06 -5.60 -13.04
C GLU A 470 33.77 -6.85 -13.86
N TYR A 471 33.46 -6.62 -15.13
CA TYR A 471 33.30 -7.63 -16.16
C TYR A 471 34.03 -7.20 -17.43
N ASN A 472 34.93 -8.06 -17.90
CA ASN A 472 35.69 -7.91 -19.14
C ASN A 472 35.07 -8.84 -20.19
N GLY A 473 34.41 -8.28 -21.20
CA GLY A 473 33.76 -9.04 -22.26
C GLY A 473 32.91 -8.16 -23.18
N SER A 474 32.73 -8.60 -24.43
CA SER A 474 31.99 -7.83 -25.44
C SER A 474 30.52 -7.59 -25.04
N LEU A 475 30.10 -6.34 -25.08
CA LEU A 475 28.76 -5.86 -24.77
C LEU A 475 28.08 -5.36 -26.05
N SER A 476 27.00 -6.02 -26.46
CA SER A 476 26.25 -5.67 -27.68
C SER A 476 25.10 -4.69 -27.45
N GLY A 477 24.92 -4.19 -26.22
CA GLY A 477 23.78 -3.37 -25.85
C GLY A 477 23.92 -2.73 -24.48
N MET A 478 22.86 -2.04 -24.05
CA MET A 478 22.81 -1.41 -22.73
C MET A 478 22.76 -2.49 -21.63
N VAL A 479 23.44 -2.25 -20.51
CA VAL A 479 23.58 -3.21 -19.41
C VAL A 479 22.99 -2.64 -18.13
N THR A 480 22.31 -3.49 -17.38
CA THR A 480 21.95 -3.30 -15.97
C THR A 480 22.43 -4.50 -15.15
N ALA A 481 22.49 -4.37 -13.83
CA ALA A 481 22.96 -5.41 -12.93
C ALA A 481 22.10 -5.54 -11.68
N THR A 482 22.13 -6.71 -11.03
CA THR A 482 21.59 -6.93 -9.68
C THR A 482 22.69 -7.45 -8.77
N ALA A 483 22.53 -7.28 -7.45
CA ALA A 483 23.41 -7.82 -6.44
C ALA A 483 22.63 -8.72 -5.46
N SER A 484 23.16 -9.90 -5.18
CA SER A 484 22.56 -10.89 -4.29
C SER A 484 23.51 -11.30 -3.16
N LEU A 485 22.95 -11.49 -1.96
CA LEU A 485 23.66 -12.00 -0.77
C LEU A 485 22.80 -13.06 -0.08
N LEU A 486 23.43 -14.01 0.60
CA LEU A 486 22.74 -15.17 1.20
C LEU A 486 21.65 -14.78 2.23
N ASN A 487 21.89 -13.73 3.00
CA ASN A 487 21.03 -13.27 4.09
C ASN A 487 20.26 -11.98 3.74
N ALA A 488 20.20 -11.61 2.46
CA ALA A 488 19.55 -10.40 1.99
C ALA A 488 18.66 -10.73 0.78
N THR A 489 17.64 -9.91 0.56
CA THR A 489 16.84 -10.00 -0.66
C THR A 489 17.60 -9.34 -1.80
N THR A 490 17.60 -9.92 -3.01
CA THR A 490 18.30 -9.36 -4.18
C THR A 490 17.95 -7.89 -4.41
N SER A 491 18.96 -7.09 -4.79
CA SER A 491 18.82 -5.66 -5.04
C SER A 491 17.84 -5.35 -6.19
N PRO A 492 17.29 -4.12 -6.23
CA PRO A 492 16.79 -3.54 -7.47
C PRO A 492 17.86 -3.57 -8.58
N PHE A 493 17.41 -3.41 -9.83
CA PHE A 493 18.31 -3.21 -10.96
C PHE A 493 19.16 -1.94 -10.76
N SER A 494 20.44 -2.05 -11.12
CA SER A 494 21.43 -0.99 -10.97
C SER A 494 21.03 0.26 -11.72
N THR A 495 21.31 1.41 -11.13
CA THR A 495 21.14 2.71 -11.75
C THR A 495 22.50 3.41 -11.88
N ALA A 496 22.57 4.41 -12.75
CA ALA A 496 23.67 5.37 -12.77
C ALA A 496 23.42 6.58 -11.85
N GLU A 497 22.45 6.49 -10.93
CA GLU A 497 22.13 7.56 -9.99
C GLU A 497 23.34 7.95 -9.14
N LEU A 498 23.45 9.25 -8.85
CA LEU A 498 24.47 9.83 -7.99
C LEU A 498 23.95 9.85 -6.56
N LEU A 499 24.65 9.18 -5.64
CA LEU A 499 24.25 9.20 -4.24
C LEU A 499 24.61 10.56 -3.61
N PRO A 500 23.85 11.05 -2.60
CA PRO A 500 24.07 12.39 -2.02
C PRO A 500 25.49 12.65 -1.48
N ASN A 501 26.20 11.59 -1.07
CA ASN A 501 27.55 11.63 -0.53
C ASN A 501 28.66 11.40 -1.58
N GLU A 502 28.31 11.14 -2.83
CA GLU A 502 29.28 10.94 -3.92
C GLU A 502 29.77 12.26 -4.52
N ALA A 503 29.13 13.39 -4.24
CA ALA A 503 29.55 14.70 -4.70
C ALA A 503 30.11 15.55 -3.57
N ILE A 504 31.23 16.23 -3.85
CA ILE A 504 31.85 17.22 -2.98
C ILE A 504 31.38 18.60 -3.46
N VAL A 505 30.66 19.32 -2.62
CA VAL A 505 30.10 20.65 -2.92
C VAL A 505 30.90 21.72 -2.19
N GLU A 506 31.64 22.53 -2.95
CA GLU A 506 32.43 23.65 -2.44
C GLU A 506 31.65 24.96 -2.56
N PRO A 507 31.50 25.75 -1.47
CA PRO A 507 30.75 27.00 -1.48
C PRO A 507 31.53 28.13 -2.17
N VAL A 508 30.85 29.25 -2.44
CA VAL A 508 31.52 30.49 -2.86
C VAL A 508 32.24 31.11 -1.66
N THR A 509 33.51 31.46 -1.82
CA THR A 509 34.35 32.10 -0.80
C THR A 509 34.96 33.41 -1.31
N CYS A 510 35.79 34.09 -0.51
CA CYS A 510 36.43 35.32 -0.95
C CYS A 510 37.53 35.07 -2.02
N ASN A 511 38.09 33.86 -2.06
CA ASN A 511 39.24 33.50 -2.90
C ASN A 511 38.87 32.59 -4.07
N ALA A 512 37.67 31.98 -4.05
CA ALA A 512 37.25 31.03 -5.07
C ALA A 512 35.72 31.03 -5.24
N ASN A 513 35.28 30.83 -6.47
CA ASN A 513 33.88 30.52 -6.78
C ASN A 513 33.53 29.07 -6.39
N GLY A 514 32.24 28.77 -6.28
CA GLY A 514 31.77 27.44 -5.88
C GLY A 514 32.10 26.37 -6.93
N SER A 515 32.08 25.11 -6.51
CA SER A 515 32.25 23.98 -7.44
C SER A 515 31.52 22.74 -6.93
N ILE A 516 31.19 21.83 -7.85
CA ILE A 516 30.63 20.52 -7.52
C ILE A 516 31.51 19.48 -8.20
N THR A 517 32.15 18.64 -7.38
CA THR A 517 33.10 17.62 -7.83
C THR A 517 32.56 16.23 -7.55
N ILE A 518 32.44 15.41 -8.58
CA ILE A 518 32.15 13.97 -8.45
C ILE A 518 33.51 13.26 -8.64
N PRO A 519 34.15 12.72 -7.59
CA PRO A 519 35.52 12.21 -7.65
C PRO A 519 35.62 10.80 -8.24
N GLU A 520 34.59 9.96 -8.06
CA GLU A 520 34.59 8.60 -8.62
C GLU A 520 34.35 8.67 -10.13
N VAL A 521 35.29 8.13 -10.92
CA VAL A 521 35.28 8.23 -12.38
C VAL A 521 34.08 7.50 -12.96
N ARG A 522 33.31 8.20 -13.79
CA ARG A 522 32.15 7.68 -14.50
C ARG A 522 32.39 7.72 -16.01
N GLU A 523 32.39 6.54 -16.64
CA GLU A 523 32.74 6.37 -18.07
C GLU A 523 31.55 5.78 -18.84
N GLY A 524 31.26 6.32 -20.03
CA GLY A 524 30.15 5.86 -20.87
C GLY A 524 28.79 6.44 -20.49
N PHE A 525 28.75 7.51 -19.68
CA PHE A 525 27.55 8.24 -19.29
C PHE A 525 27.64 9.71 -19.72
N THR A 526 26.49 10.35 -19.92
CA THR A 526 26.43 11.79 -20.23
C THR A 526 25.97 12.58 -19.02
N PHE A 527 26.53 13.78 -18.85
CA PHE A 527 26.19 14.70 -17.78
C PHE A 527 25.55 15.94 -18.38
N THR A 528 24.49 16.44 -17.77
CA THR A 528 23.91 17.74 -18.11
C THR A 528 23.68 18.53 -16.83
N TRP A 529 24.30 19.69 -16.73
CA TRP A 529 24.16 20.60 -15.60
C TRP A 529 23.27 21.77 -15.96
N VAL A 530 22.32 22.08 -15.09
CA VAL A 530 21.50 23.30 -15.16
C VAL A 530 21.53 24.03 -13.81
N LYS A 531 21.47 25.36 -13.85
CA LYS A 531 21.13 26.19 -12.69
C LYS A 531 19.61 26.38 -12.67
N ILE A 532 18.99 26.13 -11.52
CA ILE A 532 17.58 26.36 -11.29
C ILE A 532 17.43 27.78 -10.72
N GLU A 533 16.80 28.67 -11.47
CA GLU A 533 16.54 30.04 -11.06
C GLU A 533 15.31 30.12 -10.13
N THR A 534 15.12 31.26 -9.46
CA THR A 534 14.05 31.45 -8.46
C THR A 534 12.63 31.35 -9.04
N ASP A 535 12.47 31.53 -10.34
CA ASP A 535 11.21 31.37 -11.08
C ASP A 535 10.98 29.92 -11.57
N GLY A 536 11.91 29.00 -11.26
CA GLY A 536 11.88 27.60 -11.70
C GLY A 536 12.47 27.35 -13.09
N SER A 537 12.96 28.38 -13.80
CA SER A 537 13.62 28.22 -15.09
C SER A 537 14.98 27.49 -14.96
N ARG A 538 15.36 26.72 -15.99
CA ARG A 538 16.59 25.89 -16.02
C ARG A 538 17.58 26.47 -17.04
N VAL A 539 18.72 26.96 -16.56
CA VAL A 539 19.78 27.54 -17.39
C VAL A 539 20.95 26.57 -17.51
N PRO A 540 21.33 26.11 -18.72
CA PRO A 540 22.46 25.20 -18.91
C PRO A 540 23.78 25.76 -18.36
N LYS A 541 24.58 24.90 -17.71
CA LYS A 541 25.88 25.25 -17.11
C LYS A 541 27.06 24.39 -17.58
N GLY A 542 26.82 23.20 -18.10
CA GLY A 542 27.89 22.35 -18.62
C GLY A 542 27.47 20.90 -18.82
N ASN A 543 28.38 20.09 -19.33
CA ASN A 543 28.17 18.66 -19.62
C ASN A 543 29.31 17.75 -19.13
N THR A 544 30.17 18.27 -18.26
CA THR A 544 31.27 17.52 -17.65
C THR A 544 30.81 16.82 -16.36
N GLN A 545 31.52 15.77 -15.95
CA GLN A 545 31.24 15.05 -14.70
C GLN A 545 31.26 15.98 -13.48
N SER A 546 32.23 16.89 -13.44
CA SER A 546 32.37 17.92 -12.39
C SER A 546 32.28 19.31 -13.01
N ILE A 547 31.72 20.27 -12.30
CA ILE A 547 31.60 21.66 -12.73
C ILE A 547 32.20 22.61 -11.69
N SER A 548 32.85 23.67 -12.16
CA SER A 548 33.50 24.66 -11.31
C SER A 548 33.08 26.08 -11.72
N ASN A 549 33.57 27.08 -10.99
CA ASN A 549 33.30 28.49 -11.25
C ASN A 549 31.81 28.86 -11.10
N LEU A 550 31.16 28.32 -10.07
CA LEU A 550 29.73 28.47 -9.82
C LEU A 550 29.42 29.64 -8.88
N GLU A 551 28.34 30.34 -9.18
CA GLU A 551 27.73 31.34 -8.30
C GLU A 551 26.84 30.67 -7.25
N VAL A 552 26.41 31.43 -6.25
CA VAL A 552 25.45 30.99 -5.23
C VAL A 552 24.12 30.62 -5.91
N GLY A 553 23.53 29.48 -5.56
CA GLY A 553 22.27 29.04 -6.14
C GLY A 553 22.08 27.53 -6.11
N THR A 554 21.02 27.07 -6.78
CA THR A 554 20.63 25.66 -6.88
C THR A 554 21.02 25.12 -8.26
N TYR A 555 21.69 23.97 -8.27
CA TYR A 555 22.19 23.32 -9.48
C TYR A 555 21.67 21.89 -9.55
N GLU A 556 21.27 21.43 -10.73
CA GLU A 556 20.82 20.07 -10.99
C GLU A 556 21.76 19.43 -12.01
N VAL A 557 22.30 18.26 -11.66
CA VAL A 557 22.97 17.38 -12.63
C VAL A 557 22.03 16.28 -13.04
N THR A 558 21.94 16.04 -14.33
CA THR A 558 21.31 14.85 -14.89
C THR A 558 22.40 13.92 -15.39
N VAL A 559 22.49 12.73 -14.79
CA VAL A 559 23.36 11.63 -15.26
C VAL A 559 22.51 10.71 -16.12
N ASP A 560 22.80 10.62 -17.41
CA ASP A 560 22.09 9.73 -18.34
C ASP A 560 22.99 8.58 -18.77
N ASP A 561 22.53 7.36 -18.49
CA ASP A 561 23.22 6.11 -18.80
C ASP A 561 22.90 5.50 -20.18
N GLY A 562 22.16 6.26 -20.98
CA GLY A 562 21.62 5.88 -22.28
C GLY A 562 20.31 5.10 -22.19
N CYS A 563 19.89 4.72 -20.98
CA CYS A 563 18.60 4.08 -20.74
C CYS A 563 17.67 4.99 -19.92
N LYS A 564 18.17 5.60 -18.83
CA LYS A 564 17.43 6.57 -18.04
C LYS A 564 18.33 7.72 -17.58
N ALA A 565 17.73 8.90 -17.53
CA ALA A 565 18.30 10.11 -16.94
C ALA A 565 17.95 10.22 -15.44
N PHE A 566 18.96 10.43 -14.60
CA PHE A 566 18.83 10.55 -13.15
C PHE A 566 19.21 11.97 -12.69
N PRO A 567 18.23 12.82 -12.32
CA PRO A 567 18.50 14.16 -11.83
C PRO A 567 18.90 14.15 -10.34
N THR A 568 19.86 14.99 -9.96
CA THR A 568 20.30 15.21 -8.57
C THR A 568 20.58 16.69 -8.34
N VAL A 569 20.08 17.23 -7.23
CA VAL A 569 20.14 18.67 -6.92
C VAL A 569 21.17 18.97 -5.84
N PHE A 570 21.95 20.04 -6.04
CA PHE A 570 22.95 20.57 -5.13
C PHE A 570 22.73 22.07 -4.89
N ILE A 571 23.12 22.56 -3.71
CA ILE A 571 23.02 23.98 -3.34
C ILE A 571 24.42 24.52 -3.07
N ILE A 572 24.82 25.53 -3.84
CA ILE A 572 26.04 26.30 -3.60
C ILE A 572 25.68 27.47 -2.68
N LYS A 573 26.24 27.46 -1.47
CA LYS A 573 26.01 28.51 -0.46
C LYS A 573 27.01 29.66 -0.59
N ASP A 574 26.59 30.85 -0.17
CA ASP A 574 27.50 31.98 0.05
C ASP A 574 28.22 31.80 1.39
N GLN A 575 29.53 31.60 1.34
CA GLN A 575 30.40 31.51 2.52
C GLN A 575 31.55 32.52 2.43
N LYS A 576 31.35 33.64 1.71
CA LYS A 576 32.30 34.76 1.74
C LYS A 576 32.41 35.29 3.18
N LEU A 577 33.64 35.30 3.70
CA LEU A 577 33.92 35.83 5.04
C LEU A 577 33.40 37.26 5.15
N THR A 578 32.50 37.51 6.10
CA THR A 578 31.98 38.86 6.38
C THR A 578 32.86 39.57 7.37
N LYS A 579 32.92 40.91 7.27
CA LYS A 579 33.64 41.75 8.23
C LYS A 579 33.13 41.47 9.65
N PRO A 580 34.01 41.15 10.62
CA PRO A 580 33.61 40.93 12.00
C PRO A 580 33.12 42.23 12.62
N THR A 581 32.01 42.17 13.36
CA THR A 581 31.47 43.30 14.12
C THR A 581 31.75 43.09 15.60
N ILE A 582 32.43 44.04 16.24
CA ILE A 582 32.63 44.00 17.69
C ILE A 582 31.39 44.59 18.37
N ILE A 583 30.83 43.85 19.32
CA ILE A 583 29.71 44.34 20.14
C ILE A 583 30.24 45.43 21.09
N PRO A 584 29.65 46.64 21.11
CA PRO A 584 30.13 47.74 21.96
C PRO A 584 30.12 47.38 23.44
N VAL A 585 31.26 47.60 24.12
CA VAL A 585 31.38 47.45 25.57
C VAL A 585 31.10 48.79 26.24
N ASN A 586 30.20 48.82 27.22
CA ASN A 586 29.94 50.03 28.01
C ASN A 586 30.71 49.98 29.35
N PRO A 587 31.84 50.70 29.50
CA PRO A 587 32.68 50.63 30.70
C PRO A 587 31.99 51.26 31.92
N ILE A 588 31.91 50.47 33.01
CA ILE A 588 31.47 50.93 34.34
C ILE A 588 32.66 51.40 35.18
N CYS A 589 32.44 52.32 36.13
CA CYS A 589 33.49 52.86 37.01
C CYS A 589 34.24 51.75 37.77
N GLY A 590 35.57 51.84 37.83
CA GLY A 590 36.43 50.88 38.54
C GLY A 590 36.72 49.56 37.80
N GLN A 591 36.12 49.33 36.63
CA GLN A 591 36.38 48.16 35.80
C GLN A 591 37.77 48.23 35.14
N THR A 592 38.56 47.17 35.30
CA THR A 592 39.93 47.06 34.74
C THR A 592 40.05 46.02 33.62
N SER A 593 39.01 45.22 33.38
CA SER A 593 38.96 44.21 32.32
C SER A 593 37.55 44.19 31.69
N PHE A 594 37.52 44.15 30.36
CA PHE A 594 36.32 44.31 29.53
C PHE A 594 36.14 43.07 28.67
N THR A 595 34.93 42.53 28.62
CA THR A 595 34.60 41.39 27.75
C THR A 595 34.29 41.90 26.35
N PHE A 596 35.19 41.62 25.42
CA PHE A 596 34.99 41.87 24.00
C PHE A 596 34.44 40.62 23.31
N THR A 597 33.38 40.80 22.53
CA THR A 597 32.77 39.76 21.71
C THR A 597 32.66 40.27 20.28
N ALA A 598 33.05 39.44 19.34
CA ALA A 598 32.90 39.71 17.91
C ALA A 598 31.94 38.72 17.26
N GLU A 599 31.13 39.19 16.32
CA GLU A 599 30.23 38.37 15.52
C GLU A 599 30.65 38.37 14.05
N VAL A 600 30.59 37.19 13.43
CA VAL A 600 30.83 36.98 12.00
C VAL A 600 29.61 36.27 11.42
N LEU A 601 28.92 36.91 10.49
CA LEU A 601 27.67 36.38 9.92
C LEU A 601 27.91 35.24 8.93
N ARG A 602 29.00 35.27 8.15
CA ARG A 602 29.34 34.26 7.14
C ARG A 602 30.86 34.04 7.07
N GLY A 603 31.27 32.82 6.74
CA GLY A 603 32.66 32.42 6.47
C GLY A 603 32.77 30.90 6.38
N LYS A 604 33.76 30.38 5.63
CA LYS A 604 33.87 28.94 5.39
C LYS A 604 34.42 28.19 6.62
N GLY A 605 33.66 27.21 7.10
CA GLY A 605 34.11 26.31 8.17
C GLY A 605 34.30 27.02 9.51
N VAL A 606 35.29 26.60 10.29
CA VAL A 606 35.55 27.17 11.62
C VAL A 606 36.26 28.52 11.51
N ILE A 607 35.65 29.57 12.06
CA ILE A 607 36.24 30.92 12.12
C ILE A 607 37.24 31.02 13.27
N LYS A 608 38.48 31.43 12.94
CA LYS A 608 39.53 31.74 13.92
C LYS A 608 39.55 33.23 14.19
N TYR A 609 39.74 33.60 15.46
CA TYR A 609 39.78 34.97 15.93
C TYR A 609 41.18 35.32 16.43
N GLU A 610 41.66 36.52 16.14
CA GLU A 610 42.89 37.11 16.68
C GLU A 610 42.57 38.54 17.13
N TRP A 611 42.49 38.77 18.43
CA TRP A 611 42.34 40.10 19.00
C TRP A 611 43.69 40.79 19.02
N ILE A 612 43.76 41.99 18.45
CA ILE A 612 45.02 42.74 18.26
C ILE A 612 44.89 44.10 18.94
N ASN A 613 45.91 44.45 19.72
CA ASN A 613 46.03 45.79 20.28
C ASN A 613 46.61 46.73 19.21
N THR A 614 45.88 47.80 18.87
CA THR A 614 46.28 48.75 17.81
C THR A 614 47.59 49.49 18.11
N ALA A 615 47.91 49.74 19.39
CA ALA A 615 49.10 50.50 19.78
C ALA A 615 50.39 49.69 19.65
N THR A 616 50.33 48.38 19.95
CA THR A 616 51.51 47.49 19.92
C THR A 616 51.54 46.57 18.71
N SER A 617 50.46 46.50 17.93
CA SER A 617 50.25 45.51 16.86
C SER A 617 50.37 44.06 17.31
N ALA A 618 50.34 43.78 18.61
CA ALA A 618 50.47 42.43 19.16
C ALA A 618 49.12 41.71 19.22
N VAL A 619 49.12 40.41 18.89
CA VAL A 619 47.97 39.53 19.13
C VAL A 619 47.88 39.26 20.63
N VAL A 620 46.79 39.72 21.25
CA VAL A 620 46.56 39.64 22.70
C VAL A 620 45.67 38.46 23.09
N SER A 621 44.89 37.90 22.16
CA SER A 621 44.12 36.66 22.39
C SER A 621 43.68 36.02 21.07
N ARG A 622 43.37 34.71 21.13
CA ARG A 622 42.80 33.93 20.02
C ARG A 622 41.39 33.38 20.29
N THR A 623 40.77 33.78 21.41
CA THR A 623 39.44 33.33 21.82
C THR A 623 38.37 34.37 21.52
N ASN A 624 37.12 33.94 21.39
CA ASN A 624 35.96 34.82 21.30
C ASN A 624 34.78 34.16 22.04
N PRO A 625 34.25 34.76 23.11
CA PRO A 625 34.60 36.07 23.69
C PRO A 625 36.02 36.10 24.33
N VAL A 626 36.52 37.31 24.62
CA VAL A 626 37.80 37.54 25.31
C VAL A 626 37.66 38.62 26.38
N ASN A 627 38.43 38.53 27.47
CA ASN A 627 38.56 39.60 28.45
C ASN A 627 39.90 40.32 28.27
N LEU A 628 39.86 41.62 27.96
CA LEU A 628 41.06 42.46 27.74
C LEU A 628 41.00 43.75 28.58
N PRO A 629 42.15 44.32 28.98
CA PRO A 629 42.17 45.60 29.71
C PRO A 629 41.77 46.78 28.82
N GLU A 630 41.72 47.99 29.37
CA GLU A 630 41.49 49.20 28.56
C GLU A 630 42.48 49.32 27.40
N GLY A 631 42.05 49.95 26.32
CA GLY A 631 42.85 50.10 25.12
C GLY A 631 42.00 50.13 23.87
N THR A 632 42.68 50.21 22.73
CA THR A 632 42.06 50.20 21.42
C THR A 632 42.37 48.89 20.72
N TYR A 633 41.34 48.09 20.46
CA TYR A 633 41.48 46.74 19.89
C TYR A 633 40.68 46.61 18.60
N TYR A 634 41.18 45.81 17.68
CA TYR A 634 40.37 45.26 16.59
C TYR A 634 40.53 43.74 16.59
N VAL A 635 39.57 43.05 16.01
CA VAL A 635 39.67 41.61 15.81
C VAL A 635 39.95 41.33 14.34
N LYS A 636 40.96 40.51 14.10
CA LYS A 636 41.20 39.88 12.81
C LYS A 636 40.58 38.50 12.85
N VAL A 637 39.73 38.19 11.87
CA VAL A 637 39.15 36.85 11.72
C VAL A 637 39.67 36.20 10.46
N SER A 638 39.85 34.88 10.51
CA SER A 638 40.20 34.08 9.35
C SER A 638 39.36 32.81 9.28
N ASP A 639 38.98 32.40 8.08
CA ASP A 639 38.22 31.18 7.85
C ASP A 639 39.07 30.05 7.22
N GLU A 640 38.49 28.88 6.97
CA GLU A 640 39.21 27.75 6.35
C GLU A 640 39.53 27.95 4.86
N ALA A 641 38.97 28.99 4.22
CA ALA A 641 39.35 29.41 2.87
C ALA A 641 40.54 30.38 2.85
N ALA A 642 41.20 30.58 4.01
CA ALA A 642 42.27 31.54 4.22
C ALA A 642 41.86 33.00 3.92
N CYS A 643 40.57 33.31 3.93
CA CYS A 643 40.08 34.68 3.91
C CYS A 643 40.43 35.36 5.23
N THR A 644 40.84 36.62 5.20
CA THR A 644 41.09 37.40 6.42
C THR A 644 40.44 38.77 6.36
N LEU A 645 39.71 39.14 7.41
CA LEU A 645 39.13 40.47 7.54
C LEU A 645 39.34 41.03 8.94
N ASN A 646 39.49 42.34 9.03
CA ASN A 646 39.61 43.08 10.28
C ASN A 646 38.29 43.80 10.59
N SER A 647 37.92 43.84 11.87
CA SER A 647 36.86 44.72 12.34
C SER A 647 37.31 46.19 12.28
N ASP A 648 36.36 47.11 12.46
CA ASP A 648 36.73 48.45 12.88
C ASP A 648 37.30 48.39 14.32
N PRO A 649 38.29 49.23 14.67
CA PRO A 649 38.81 49.29 16.02
C PRO A 649 37.78 49.82 17.00
N ILE A 650 37.74 49.26 18.20
CA ILE A 650 36.98 49.79 19.33
C ILE A 650 37.94 50.31 20.39
N THR A 651 37.70 51.53 20.88
CA THR A 651 38.43 52.11 22.00
C THR A 651 37.59 52.00 23.26
N VAL A 652 38.12 51.34 24.29
CA VAL A 652 37.52 51.36 25.63
C VAL A 652 38.53 51.99 26.57
N ALA A 653 38.20 53.16 27.10
CA ALA A 653 38.95 53.80 28.17
C ALA A 653 38.35 53.39 29.52
N ARG A 654 39.19 53.00 30.49
CA ARG A 654 38.71 52.78 31.85
C ARG A 654 38.27 54.11 32.45
N LYS A 655 37.31 54.03 33.36
CA LYS A 655 36.92 55.12 34.24
C LYS A 655 37.51 54.82 35.62
N PRO A 656 38.71 55.37 35.98
CA PRO A 656 39.33 55.11 37.27
C PRO A 656 38.43 55.61 38.40
N GLN A 657 38.38 54.86 39.49
CA GLN A 657 37.59 55.21 40.67
C GLN A 657 38.51 55.08 41.89
N PRO A 658 38.61 56.10 42.76
CA PRO A 658 39.50 56.05 43.92
C PRO A 658 39.22 54.80 44.77
N LYS A 659 40.28 54.18 45.31
CA LYS A 659 40.19 53.02 46.20
C LYS A 659 40.68 53.38 47.59
N ILE A 660 39.81 53.18 48.57
CA ILE A 660 40.10 53.43 49.99
C ILE A 660 40.72 52.17 50.59
N GLY A 661 41.96 52.28 51.09
CA GLY A 661 42.66 51.20 51.78
C GLY A 661 42.17 50.99 53.22
N SER A 662 42.60 49.90 53.84
CA SER A 662 42.29 49.63 55.26
C SER A 662 43.16 50.49 56.20
N PRO A 663 42.62 50.93 57.35
CA PRO A 663 43.40 51.66 58.36
C PRO A 663 44.46 50.74 58.98
N SER A 664 45.64 51.29 59.27
CA SER A 664 46.70 50.53 59.96
C SER A 664 46.46 50.36 61.46
N ARG A 665 45.54 51.14 62.08
CA ARG A 665 45.24 51.06 63.52
C ARG A 665 43.80 51.46 63.85
N THR A 666 43.11 50.65 64.65
CA THR A 666 41.76 50.92 65.20
C THR A 666 41.70 50.60 66.71
N VAL A 667 41.06 51.47 67.51
CA VAL A 667 40.93 51.30 68.97
C VAL A 667 39.44 51.26 69.38
N SER A 668 39.00 50.18 70.04
CA SER A 668 37.61 49.95 70.49
C SER A 668 37.19 50.85 71.67
N ALA A 669 35.89 51.16 71.74
CA ALA A 669 35.30 52.01 72.78
C ALA A 669 34.48 51.19 73.79
N ALA A 670 34.46 51.64 75.06
CA ALA A 670 33.57 51.05 76.07
C ALA A 670 32.11 51.46 75.82
N CYS A 671 31.15 50.59 76.16
CA CYS A 671 29.73 50.90 75.93
C CYS A 671 29.33 52.20 76.65
N GLY A 672 28.93 53.23 75.89
CA GLY A 672 28.56 54.56 76.39
C GLY A 672 29.68 55.61 76.53
N LYS A 673 30.89 55.41 75.95
CA LYS A 673 32.01 56.37 75.98
C LYS A 673 32.59 56.70 74.58
N GLU A 674 33.13 57.91 74.39
CA GLU A 674 33.72 58.40 73.12
C GLU A 674 35.25 58.41 73.11
N ASN A 675 35.86 57.22 73.16
CA ASN A 675 37.32 57.06 73.26
C ASN A 675 37.94 56.14 72.19
N GLY A 676 37.26 55.90 71.07
CA GLY A 676 37.75 55.10 69.95
C GLY A 676 38.36 55.94 68.82
N SER A 677 39.15 55.30 67.94
CA SER A 677 39.80 55.95 66.78
C SER A 677 40.08 55.01 65.60
N ILE A 678 40.20 55.59 64.40
CA ILE A 678 40.57 54.97 63.11
C ILE A 678 41.65 55.85 62.45
N THR A 679 42.88 55.33 62.29
CA THR A 679 44.02 56.09 61.73
C THR A 679 44.84 55.26 60.74
N GLY A 680 45.51 55.95 59.80
CA GLY A 680 46.46 55.38 58.83
C GLY A 680 45.82 54.83 57.56
N ILE A 681 44.78 55.49 57.04
CA ILE A 681 44.13 55.11 55.77
C ILE A 681 44.95 55.62 54.58
N THR A 682 45.06 54.82 53.51
CA THR A 682 45.70 55.21 52.24
C THR A 682 44.69 55.24 51.09
N ILE A 683 44.77 56.21 50.17
CA ILE A 683 43.91 56.29 48.97
C ILE A 683 44.76 56.06 47.72
N THR A 684 44.31 55.17 46.84
CA THR A 684 44.99 54.79 45.59
C THR A 684 44.05 54.88 44.38
N ASP A 685 44.59 54.85 43.15
CA ASP A 685 43.81 54.87 41.89
C ASP A 685 42.91 56.12 41.70
N ALA A 686 43.42 57.29 42.13
CA ALA A 686 42.82 58.60 41.92
C ALA A 686 43.53 59.37 40.81
N THR A 687 42.81 60.26 40.12
CA THR A 687 43.25 61.00 38.93
C THR A 687 43.53 62.49 39.19
N GLY A 688 43.14 63.04 40.35
CA GLY A 688 43.31 64.45 40.72
C GLY A 688 43.29 64.75 42.23
N THR A 689 42.90 65.96 42.62
CA THR A 689 42.87 66.41 44.03
C THR A 689 41.73 65.76 44.81
N LEU A 690 42.07 65.07 45.91
CA LEU A 690 41.14 64.31 46.73
C LEU A 690 40.43 65.17 47.79
N GLY A 691 39.12 64.96 47.96
CA GLY A 691 38.32 65.51 49.06
C GLY A 691 37.78 64.42 49.98
N TYR A 692 37.87 64.62 51.30
CA TYR A 692 37.47 63.65 52.34
C TYR A 692 36.32 64.18 53.19
N LYS A 693 35.33 63.32 53.46
CA LYS A 693 34.26 63.59 54.43
C LYS A 693 33.92 62.30 55.18
N TRP A 694 33.99 62.35 56.50
CA TRP A 694 33.52 61.30 57.40
C TRP A 694 32.10 61.56 57.84
N PHE A 695 31.29 60.53 57.82
CA PHE A 695 29.92 60.56 58.28
C PHE A 695 29.71 59.42 59.28
N LYS A 696 29.05 59.71 60.40
CA LYS A 696 28.67 58.67 61.36
C LYS A 696 27.45 57.94 60.80
N ARG A 697 27.51 56.62 60.78
CA ARG A 697 26.35 55.80 60.43
C ARG A 697 25.47 55.65 61.66
N ASP A 698 24.18 55.81 61.48
CA ASP A 698 23.21 55.52 62.52
C ASP A 698 23.33 54.03 62.93
N PRO A 699 23.58 53.72 64.21
CA PRO A 699 23.83 52.35 64.65
C PRO A 699 22.62 51.41 64.51
N ILE A 700 21.40 51.94 64.35
CA ILE A 700 20.13 51.20 64.31
C ILE A 700 19.65 51.04 62.86
N THR A 701 19.60 52.12 62.10
CA THR A 701 19.10 52.08 60.71
C THR A 701 20.20 51.72 59.72
N GLY A 702 21.46 51.81 60.16
CA GLY A 702 22.60 51.72 59.27
C GLY A 702 22.61 52.84 58.23
N VAL A 703 21.77 53.88 58.33
CA VAL A 703 21.76 54.96 57.33
C VAL A 703 22.92 55.91 57.60
N LEU A 704 23.57 56.39 56.55
CA LEU A 704 24.67 57.34 56.69
C LEU A 704 24.13 58.71 57.07
N GLY A 705 24.59 59.27 58.19
CA GLY A 705 24.21 60.62 58.60
C GLY A 705 24.61 61.67 57.56
N THR A 706 23.88 62.78 57.51
CA THR A 706 24.20 63.90 56.60
C THR A 706 25.26 64.82 57.16
N ASP A 707 25.50 64.77 58.47
CA ASP A 707 26.46 65.63 59.16
C ASP A 707 27.88 65.09 59.02
N VAL A 708 28.78 65.99 58.61
CA VAL A 708 30.20 65.67 58.44
C VAL A 708 30.87 65.67 59.81
N VAL A 709 31.32 64.50 60.25
CA VAL A 709 32.02 64.26 61.52
C VAL A 709 33.47 64.72 61.45
N SER A 710 34.11 64.57 60.29
CA SER A 710 35.46 65.07 60.03
C SER A 710 35.69 65.25 58.52
N THR A 711 36.64 66.11 58.13
CA THR A 711 37.08 66.32 56.74
C THR A 711 38.55 65.94 56.53
N THR A 712 39.19 65.37 57.56
CA THR A 712 40.55 64.82 57.47
C THR A 712 40.49 63.34 57.10
N LEU A 713 41.63 62.78 56.66
CA LEU A 713 41.72 61.37 56.29
C LEU A 713 41.57 60.43 57.52
N ASP A 714 42.14 60.80 58.66
CA ASP A 714 42.06 60.07 59.93
C ASP A 714 40.92 60.57 60.82
N LEU A 715 40.36 59.67 61.66
CA LEU A 715 39.20 59.92 62.54
C LEU A 715 39.50 59.49 63.99
N GLU A 716 39.50 60.44 64.93
CA GLU A 716 39.89 60.21 66.33
C GLU A 716 38.85 60.71 67.35
N ASN A 717 38.86 60.13 68.57
CA ASN A 717 38.03 60.51 69.74
C ASN A 717 36.52 60.38 69.51
N VAL A 718 36.09 59.23 68.99
CA VAL A 718 34.69 58.96 68.68
C VAL A 718 34.18 57.70 69.39
N GLY A 719 32.88 57.66 69.70
CA GLY A 719 32.25 56.49 70.33
C GLY A 719 32.23 55.25 69.45
N GLY A 720 32.06 54.08 70.09
CA GLY A 720 31.91 52.81 69.39
C GLY A 720 30.76 52.86 68.41
N GLY A 721 30.99 52.38 67.19
CA GLY A 721 30.06 52.58 66.08
C GLY A 721 30.73 52.48 64.72
N SER A 722 29.90 52.70 63.69
CA SER A 722 30.30 52.57 62.29
C SER A 722 30.41 53.96 61.64
N TYR A 723 31.54 54.23 61.00
CA TYR A 723 31.83 55.51 60.36
C TYR A 723 32.17 55.27 58.89
N THR A 724 31.57 56.06 57.99
CA THR A 724 31.84 55.96 56.55
C THR A 724 32.64 57.16 56.08
N LEU A 725 33.83 56.89 55.53
CA LEU A 725 34.64 57.85 54.80
C LEU A 725 34.14 57.91 53.36
N SER A 726 33.75 59.10 52.90
CA SER A 726 33.51 59.41 51.49
C SER A 726 34.72 60.13 50.92
N VAL A 727 35.22 59.61 49.79
CA VAL A 727 36.33 60.18 49.04
C VAL A 727 35.85 60.53 47.64
N SER A 728 36.08 61.78 47.26
CA SER A 728 35.74 62.32 45.93
C SER A 728 37.01 62.79 45.21
N ASP A 729 37.02 62.61 43.90
CA ASP A 729 38.05 63.07 42.97
C ASP A 729 37.36 63.82 41.81
N GLN A 730 38.09 64.62 41.04
CA GLN A 730 37.52 65.49 39.97
C GLN A 730 36.99 64.75 38.72
N GLY A 731 36.94 63.41 38.72
CA GLY A 731 36.41 62.60 37.62
C GLY A 731 34.87 62.51 37.57
N GLN A 732 34.31 62.07 36.45
CA GLN A 732 32.86 61.87 36.23
C GLN A 732 32.25 60.65 36.98
N CYS A 733 33.02 59.98 37.85
CA CYS A 733 32.54 58.84 38.66
C CYS A 733 32.03 59.31 40.02
N SER A 734 30.98 58.66 40.52
CA SER A 734 30.43 58.95 41.84
C SER A 734 31.47 58.72 42.95
N PRO A 735 31.45 59.53 44.05
CA PRO A 735 32.36 59.38 45.18
C PRO A 735 32.35 57.95 45.73
N VAL A 736 33.51 57.44 46.11
CA VAL A 736 33.61 56.14 46.79
C VAL A 736 33.47 56.31 48.28
N THR A 737 32.90 55.31 48.92
CA THR A 737 32.72 55.30 50.35
C THR A 737 33.22 54.00 50.94
N ALA A 738 33.97 54.07 52.04
CA ALA A 738 34.35 52.89 52.81
C ALA A 738 33.91 53.08 54.26
N THR A 739 33.36 52.02 54.82
CA THR A 739 32.84 52.03 56.20
C THR A 739 33.79 51.26 57.10
N PHE A 740 34.15 51.87 58.21
CA PHE A 740 35.05 51.33 59.23
C PHE A 740 34.32 51.25 60.56
N PHE A 741 34.70 50.27 61.38
CA PHE A 741 34.00 49.97 62.62
C PHE A 741 34.92 50.04 63.84
N ILE A 742 34.39 50.60 64.93
CA ILE A 742 35.01 50.67 66.25
C ILE A 742 34.13 49.86 67.22
N GLY A 743 34.67 48.81 67.87
CA GLY A 743 33.89 47.84 68.68
C GLY A 743 33.51 48.25 70.12
N THR A 744 32.57 47.51 70.74
CA THR A 744 31.93 47.67 72.10
C THR A 744 31.58 46.29 72.77
N TYR A 745 31.49 46.11 74.11
CA TYR A 745 31.34 44.79 74.84
C TYR A 745 30.19 44.63 75.94
N SER A 746 29.56 43.41 76.21
CA SER A 746 28.39 43.07 77.19
C SER A 746 27.95 41.57 77.56
N ASP A 747 26.90 41.30 78.45
CA ASP A 747 26.45 40.06 79.21
C ASP A 747 24.97 39.44 79.05
N VAL A 748 24.17 39.61 77.97
CA VAL A 748 22.74 39.09 77.81
C VAL A 748 22.62 37.68 77.10
N ALA A 749 21.51 36.88 77.21
CA ALA A 749 21.33 35.51 76.59
C ALA A 749 19.93 35.11 75.98
N ILE A 750 19.88 34.37 74.83
CA ILE A 750 18.64 33.93 74.06
C ILE A 750 18.60 32.40 73.77
N ASN A 751 17.47 31.70 74.03
CA ASN A 751 17.28 30.22 73.92
C ASN A 751 15.99 29.76 73.17
N GLY A 752 15.89 28.49 72.72
CA GLY A 752 14.69 27.91 72.04
C GLY A 752 14.44 28.30 70.57
N GLY A 753 13.25 28.00 70.02
CA GLY A 753 12.71 28.42 68.70
C GLY A 753 12.44 27.34 67.64
N ALA A 754 11.23 27.33 67.07
CA ALA A 754 10.77 26.46 65.97
C ALA A 754 10.34 27.30 64.74
N VAL A 755 10.66 26.83 63.53
CA VAL A 755 10.41 27.57 62.27
C VAL A 755 9.45 26.81 61.36
N THR A 756 8.42 27.49 60.87
CA THR A 756 7.51 27.03 59.80
C THR A 756 7.92 27.66 58.47
N PRO A 757 8.13 26.87 57.39
CA PRO A 757 8.58 27.37 56.08
C PRO A 757 7.59 28.33 55.38
N ALA A 758 8.13 29.16 54.48
CA ALA A 758 7.37 30.05 53.62
C ALA A 758 6.93 29.34 52.32
N ARG A 759 5.67 29.47 51.94
CA ARG A 759 5.04 28.75 50.83
C ARG A 759 5.20 29.48 49.50
N CYS A 760 5.53 28.74 48.44
CA CYS A 760 5.28 29.16 47.05
C CYS A 760 5.95 30.45 46.59
N GLY A 761 7.13 30.75 47.13
CA GLY A 761 7.84 32.00 46.84
C GLY A 761 7.23 33.25 47.48
N ALA A 762 6.17 33.11 48.30
CA ALA A 762 5.57 34.19 49.07
C ALA A 762 6.16 34.29 50.48
N ASN A 763 6.05 35.45 51.10
CA ASN A 763 6.63 35.74 52.40
C ASN A 763 5.67 35.43 53.55
N ASN A 764 5.39 34.15 53.82
CA ASN A 764 4.40 33.73 54.83
C ASN A 764 4.88 32.71 55.89
N GLY A 765 6.19 32.52 56.07
CA GLY A 765 6.77 31.66 57.10
C GLY A 765 6.61 32.19 58.53
N ILE A 766 6.87 31.36 59.54
CA ILE A 766 6.62 31.67 60.96
C ILE A 766 7.79 31.22 61.83
N ILE A 767 8.21 32.02 62.81
CA ILE A 767 9.15 31.64 63.88
C ILE A 767 8.43 31.76 65.23
N ASP A 768 8.43 30.69 66.03
CA ASP A 768 7.66 30.60 67.27
C ASP A 768 8.44 29.84 68.38
N GLY A 769 8.01 29.92 69.64
CA GLY A 769 8.59 29.14 70.74
C GLY A 769 9.99 29.56 71.22
N VAL A 770 10.35 30.84 71.05
CA VAL A 770 11.64 31.42 71.50
C VAL A 770 11.52 32.00 72.92
N SER A 771 12.55 31.83 73.76
CA SER A 771 12.63 32.39 75.12
C SER A 771 13.95 33.13 75.38
N ILE A 772 13.91 34.21 76.15
CA ILE A 772 15.05 35.08 76.47
C ILE A 772 15.28 35.11 78.00
N THR A 773 16.52 35.25 78.46
CA THR A 773 16.89 35.36 79.89
C THR A 773 17.78 36.57 80.16
N ASN A 774 17.60 37.23 81.30
CA ASN A 774 18.33 38.44 81.73
C ASN A 774 18.24 39.66 80.79
N ALA A 775 17.16 39.74 80.01
CA ALA A 775 16.77 40.88 79.19
C ALA A 775 15.37 41.36 79.61
N ASP A 776 15.11 42.65 79.47
CA ASP A 776 13.79 43.27 79.70
C ASP A 776 13.18 43.85 78.42
N THR A 777 13.90 43.78 77.30
CA THR A 777 13.45 44.20 75.97
C THR A 777 13.94 43.23 74.88
N TYR A 778 13.16 43.10 73.81
CA TYR A 778 13.49 42.28 72.64
C TYR A 778 13.13 42.97 71.34
N GLU A 779 13.79 42.56 70.25
CA GLU A 779 13.60 43.08 68.91
C GLU A 779 13.95 42.01 67.86
N TRP A 780 12.99 41.60 67.05
CA TRP A 780 13.23 40.75 65.87
C TRP A 780 13.66 41.60 64.68
N LEU A 781 14.67 41.13 63.97
CA LEU A 781 15.28 41.72 62.78
C LEU A 781 15.13 40.78 61.58
N SER A 782 14.92 41.34 60.40
CA SER A 782 14.82 40.61 59.14
C SER A 782 16.16 40.04 58.67
N PRO A 783 16.21 39.28 57.55
CA PRO A 783 17.46 38.79 56.96
C PRO A 783 18.39 39.89 56.44
N THR A 784 17.85 41.08 56.23
CA THR A 784 18.63 42.29 55.96
C THR A 784 18.90 43.12 57.22
N LEU A 785 18.63 42.54 58.40
CA LEU A 785 18.84 43.10 59.74
C LEU A 785 17.96 44.32 60.09
N GLN A 786 16.78 44.44 59.48
CA GLN A 786 15.79 45.49 59.81
C GLN A 786 14.79 45.05 60.87
N SER A 787 14.54 45.90 61.87
CA SER A 787 13.57 45.62 62.95
C SER A 787 12.15 45.43 62.44
N ILE A 788 11.58 44.27 62.76
CA ILE A 788 10.26 43.80 62.34
C ILE A 788 9.28 43.77 63.51
N LYS A 789 9.75 43.49 64.73
CA LYS A 789 8.91 43.45 65.93
C LYS A 789 9.72 43.65 67.19
N LYS A 790 9.42 44.69 67.98
CA LYS A 790 10.13 45.01 69.24
C LYS A 790 9.18 45.29 70.39
N GLY A 791 9.62 45.04 71.62
CA GLY A 791 8.83 45.33 72.82
C GLY A 791 9.54 44.99 74.11
N SER A 792 8.88 45.28 75.24
CA SER A 792 9.33 44.83 76.56
C SER A 792 9.13 43.32 76.68
N TYR A 793 10.10 42.63 77.26
CA TYR A 793 10.08 41.18 77.46
C TYR A 793 9.92 40.88 78.94
N SER A 794 8.89 40.11 79.28
CA SER A 794 8.78 39.46 80.59
C SER A 794 8.94 37.95 80.42
N PRO A 795 9.55 37.25 81.40
CA PRO A 795 9.77 35.81 81.30
C PRO A 795 8.45 35.05 81.07
N GLY A 796 8.39 34.27 79.98
CA GLY A 796 7.20 33.51 79.58
C GLY A 796 6.30 34.19 78.54
N MET A 797 6.59 35.43 78.15
CA MET A 797 5.86 36.14 77.09
C MET A 797 6.16 35.55 75.70
N SER A 798 5.13 35.27 74.91
CA SER A 798 5.32 34.82 73.51
C SER A 798 5.75 35.96 72.61
N ILE A 799 6.87 35.76 71.90
CA ILE A 799 7.47 36.74 70.98
C ILE A 799 7.47 36.25 69.52
N LYS A 800 6.45 35.48 69.15
CA LYS A 800 6.24 34.91 67.81
C LYS A 800 6.33 35.94 66.67
N LEU A 801 6.92 35.53 65.55
CA LEU A 801 7.05 36.29 64.30
C LEU A 801 6.38 35.53 63.14
N ILE A 802 5.49 36.18 62.37
CA ILE A 802 4.69 35.59 61.27
C ILE A 802 4.90 36.39 59.98
N ASP A 803 4.42 35.87 58.85
CA ASP A 803 4.47 36.48 57.51
C ASP A 803 5.89 36.73 56.97
N LEU A 804 6.74 35.71 57.11
CA LEU A 804 8.17 35.83 56.80
C LEU A 804 8.54 35.30 55.41
N ALA A 805 9.38 36.05 54.70
CA ALA A 805 10.08 35.62 53.49
C ALA A 805 10.98 34.41 53.79
N PRO A 806 11.30 33.56 52.79
CA PRO A 806 12.41 32.63 52.93
C PRO A 806 13.69 33.40 53.24
N GLY A 807 14.37 33.08 54.33
CA GLY A 807 15.53 33.84 54.80
C GLY A 807 15.83 33.63 56.28
N THR A 808 16.93 34.23 56.73
CA THR A 808 17.44 34.08 58.11
C THR A 808 17.12 35.31 58.95
N TYR A 809 16.26 35.20 59.95
CA TYR A 809 15.80 36.29 60.81
C TYR A 809 16.56 36.29 62.15
N THR A 810 16.76 37.45 62.76
CA THR A 810 17.62 37.61 63.96
C THR A 810 16.85 38.22 65.13
N LEU A 811 16.80 37.56 66.29
CA LEU A 811 16.25 38.12 67.53
C LEU A 811 17.35 38.80 68.33
N ARG A 812 17.16 40.08 68.63
CA ARG A 812 17.97 40.94 69.50
C ARG A 812 17.31 41.09 70.88
N ALA A 813 18.06 41.04 71.97
CA ALA A 813 17.57 41.16 73.34
C ALA A 813 18.45 42.09 74.18
N SER A 814 17.88 42.95 75.02
CA SER A 814 18.60 43.93 75.86
C SER A 814 18.02 44.10 77.25
N ASN A 815 18.81 44.69 78.15
CA ASN A 815 18.45 45.02 79.53
C ASN A 815 18.55 46.54 79.75
N SER A 816 17.65 47.17 80.50
CA SER A 816 17.66 48.62 80.78
C SER A 816 18.76 49.11 81.74
N LEU A 817 19.38 48.22 82.53
CA LEU A 817 20.48 48.54 83.45
C LEU A 817 21.82 48.76 82.74
N TYR A 818 22.00 48.18 81.55
CA TYR A 818 23.22 48.28 80.74
C TYR A 818 22.81 48.39 79.27
N THR A 819 23.25 49.40 78.53
CA THR A 819 22.81 49.73 77.16
C THR A 819 23.23 48.73 76.07
N CYS A 820 23.16 47.42 76.34
CA CYS A 820 23.74 46.39 75.50
C CYS A 820 22.76 45.30 75.10
N THR A 821 22.96 44.77 73.89
CA THR A 821 22.05 43.88 73.18
C THR A 821 22.76 42.59 72.74
N LEU A 822 22.11 41.42 72.83
CA LEU A 822 22.55 40.13 72.26
C LEU A 822 21.63 39.68 71.11
N ASP A 823 22.17 39.12 70.03
CA ASP A 823 21.44 38.64 68.84
C ASP A 823 21.50 37.10 68.64
N ARG A 824 20.43 36.47 68.12
CA ARG A 824 20.37 35.05 67.69
C ARG A 824 19.53 34.84 66.42
N THR A 825 19.96 33.98 65.49
CA THR A 825 19.32 33.83 64.17
C THR A 825 18.51 32.54 63.95
N TYR A 826 17.48 32.59 63.09
CA TYR A 826 16.54 31.51 62.73
C TYR A 826 16.24 31.50 61.22
N ARG A 827 16.29 30.35 60.54
CA ARG A 827 16.15 30.24 59.07
C ARG A 827 14.79 29.69 58.64
N VAL A 828 14.07 30.45 57.83
CA VAL A 828 12.80 30.09 57.18
C VAL A 828 13.08 29.59 55.76
N ASP A 829 12.73 28.35 55.46
CA ASP A 829 12.93 27.72 54.14
C ASP A 829 11.77 27.99 53.15
N ALA A 830 12.01 27.80 51.83
CA ALA A 830 11.00 27.96 50.77
C ALA A 830 10.41 26.61 50.33
N LEU A 831 9.08 26.51 50.24
CA LEU A 831 8.37 25.37 49.65
C LEU A 831 8.24 25.50 48.12
N THR A 832 8.57 24.45 47.36
CA THR A 832 8.54 24.42 45.88
C THR A 832 7.19 23.93 45.31
N PRO A 833 6.77 24.41 44.11
CA PRO A 833 5.48 24.04 43.50
C PRO A 833 5.34 22.55 43.17
N THR A 834 4.11 22.05 43.24
CA THR A 834 3.75 20.68 42.85
C THR A 834 3.88 20.47 41.32
N ILE A 835 4.50 19.37 40.91
CA ILE A 835 4.59 18.95 39.50
C ILE A 835 3.31 18.18 39.12
N TYR A 836 2.59 18.66 38.11
CA TYR A 836 1.36 18.05 37.65
C TYR A 836 1.60 17.06 36.51
N THR A 837 0.92 15.92 36.55
CA THR A 837 0.87 14.94 35.45
C THR A 837 -0.56 14.85 34.92
N PHE A 838 -0.71 14.95 33.60
CA PHE A 838 -2.01 14.96 32.93
C PHE A 838 -1.87 14.53 31.47
N THR A 839 -2.99 14.15 30.86
CA THR A 839 -3.11 13.92 29.43
C THR A 839 -3.90 15.07 28.81
N PRO A 840 -3.31 15.87 27.90
CA PRO A 840 -4.04 16.93 27.20
C PRO A 840 -4.81 16.38 26.00
N THR A 841 -6.05 16.82 25.84
CA THR A 841 -6.87 16.62 24.65
C THR A 841 -7.24 18.00 24.09
N VAL A 842 -6.84 18.27 22.86
CA VAL A 842 -7.09 19.55 22.18
C VAL A 842 -8.01 19.30 20.99
N ASN A 843 -9.18 19.92 21.00
CA ASN A 843 -10.12 19.91 19.88
C ASN A 843 -10.04 21.23 19.14
N ASN A 844 -9.64 21.16 17.87
CA ASN A 844 -9.57 22.33 16.99
C ASN A 844 -10.95 22.93 16.73
N THR A 845 -10.98 24.17 16.24
CA THR A 845 -12.23 24.78 15.78
C THR A 845 -12.78 24.05 14.55
N THR A 846 -14.09 24.10 14.33
CA THR A 846 -14.76 23.54 13.14
C THR A 846 -15.48 24.63 12.36
N CYS A 847 -15.39 24.62 11.03
CA CYS A 847 -16.07 25.58 10.16
C CYS A 847 -15.75 27.05 10.48
N GLU A 848 -14.51 27.32 10.89
CA GLU A 848 -14.07 28.67 11.30
C GLU A 848 -14.85 29.26 12.49
N LEU A 849 -15.64 28.43 13.20
CA LEU A 849 -16.38 28.85 14.38
C LEU A 849 -15.49 28.91 15.61
N ILE A 850 -15.86 29.75 16.56
CA ILE A 850 -15.19 29.87 17.86
C ILE A 850 -15.67 28.75 18.79
N ASN A 851 -15.34 27.50 18.47
CA ASN A 851 -15.81 26.30 19.19
C ASN A 851 -14.68 25.32 19.57
N GLY A 852 -13.42 25.70 19.41
CA GLY A 852 -12.29 24.90 19.88
C GLY A 852 -12.36 24.65 21.38
N SER A 853 -11.77 23.56 21.84
CA SER A 853 -11.70 23.25 23.27
C SER A 853 -10.40 22.59 23.68
N ILE A 854 -9.99 22.83 24.92
CA ILE A 854 -8.83 22.21 25.55
C ILE A 854 -9.32 21.49 26.80
N ASN A 855 -8.95 20.23 26.96
CA ASN A 855 -9.29 19.39 28.09
C ASN A 855 -8.01 18.79 28.67
N LEU A 856 -7.75 19.02 29.96
CA LEU A 856 -6.61 18.46 30.67
C LEU A 856 -7.12 17.46 31.70
N ASN A 857 -6.81 16.17 31.51
CA ASN A 857 -7.18 15.09 32.43
C ASN A 857 -5.98 14.71 33.31
N PHE A 858 -6.03 15.08 34.60
CA PHE A 858 -4.93 14.87 35.54
C PHE A 858 -4.89 13.44 36.05
N SER A 859 -3.73 12.80 35.98
CA SER A 859 -3.52 11.39 36.35
C SER A 859 -3.23 11.18 37.83
N SER A 860 -2.92 12.24 38.58
CA SER A 860 -2.62 12.17 40.01
C SER A 860 -3.15 13.39 40.77
N THR A 861 -2.29 14.33 41.14
CA THR A 861 -2.65 15.52 41.92
C THR A 861 -3.32 16.57 41.02
N LEU A 862 -4.48 17.08 41.46
CA LEU A 862 -5.20 18.16 40.77
C LEU A 862 -4.77 19.53 41.29
N PRO A 863 -4.79 20.58 40.44
CA PRO A 863 -4.65 21.93 40.93
C PRO A 863 -5.87 22.34 41.76
N THR A 864 -5.59 23.08 42.83
CA THR A 864 -6.57 23.60 43.78
C THR A 864 -7.33 24.80 43.18
N SER A 865 -6.65 25.63 42.39
CA SER A 865 -7.26 26.67 41.54
C SER A 865 -6.46 26.82 40.23
N PHE A 866 -6.99 27.53 39.22
CA PHE A 866 -6.31 27.74 37.93
C PHE A 866 -6.85 28.96 37.16
N LYS A 867 -6.06 29.51 36.22
CA LYS A 867 -6.46 30.55 35.26
C LYS A 867 -5.90 30.26 33.86
N TRP A 868 -6.58 30.66 32.80
CA TRP A 868 -6.14 30.49 31.41
C TRP A 868 -5.83 31.84 30.76
N VAL A 869 -4.84 31.88 29.88
CA VAL A 869 -4.49 33.05 29.07
C VAL A 869 -4.29 32.68 27.59
N ASP A 870 -4.53 33.65 26.71
CA ASP A 870 -4.23 33.54 25.28
C ASP A 870 -2.80 33.99 24.95
N GLU A 871 -2.47 34.02 23.64
CA GLU A 871 -1.16 34.39 23.11
C GLU A 871 -0.77 35.85 23.42
N SER A 872 -1.75 36.75 23.57
CA SER A 872 -1.55 38.15 23.96
C SER A 872 -1.35 38.34 25.46
N GLY A 873 -1.54 37.27 26.26
CA GLY A 873 -1.47 37.29 27.71
C GLY A 873 -2.79 37.71 28.39
N SER A 874 -3.89 37.80 27.65
CA SER A 874 -5.21 38.17 28.18
C SER A 874 -5.89 36.97 28.83
N THR A 875 -6.57 37.17 29.97
CA THR A 875 -7.27 36.08 30.68
C THR A 875 -8.48 35.59 29.89
N VAL A 876 -8.54 34.28 29.66
CA VAL A 876 -9.64 33.60 28.98
C VAL A 876 -10.57 32.99 30.03
N ALA A 877 -11.76 33.59 30.19
CA ALA A 877 -12.77 33.12 31.13
C ALA A 877 -13.58 31.94 30.55
N GLY A 878 -14.20 31.12 31.41
CA GLY A 878 -15.13 30.06 31.00
C GLY A 878 -14.64 28.63 31.14
N ALA A 879 -13.49 28.39 31.79
CA ALA A 879 -13.03 27.03 32.08
C ALA A 879 -13.82 26.39 33.24
N THR A 880 -14.15 25.11 33.09
CA THR A 880 -14.95 24.31 34.04
C THR A 880 -14.15 23.10 34.54
N ARG A 881 -14.31 22.73 35.81
CA ARG A 881 -13.70 21.54 36.41
C ARG A 881 -14.76 20.46 36.69
N THR A 882 -14.53 19.24 36.23
CA THR A 882 -15.40 18.08 36.50
C THR A 882 -14.55 16.86 36.86
N GLY A 883 -14.51 16.49 38.14
CA GLY A 883 -13.60 15.44 38.63
C GLY A 883 -12.13 15.79 38.36
N ASN A 884 -11.42 14.90 37.67
CA ASN A 884 -10.01 15.08 37.33
C ASN A 884 -9.76 15.89 36.05
N ILE A 885 -10.83 16.41 35.44
CA ILE A 885 -10.79 17.10 34.15
C ILE A 885 -10.98 18.60 34.35
N ILE A 886 -10.09 19.40 33.74
CA ILE A 886 -10.25 20.84 33.56
C ILE A 886 -10.44 21.11 32.08
N GLU A 887 -11.53 21.79 31.73
CA GLU A 887 -11.94 21.99 30.35
C GLU A 887 -12.21 23.47 30.05
N LEU A 888 -11.69 23.96 28.93
CA LEU A 888 -11.93 25.30 28.40
C LEU A 888 -12.54 25.17 26.99
N LYS A 889 -13.71 25.77 26.75
CA LYS A 889 -14.50 25.65 25.51
C LYS A 889 -14.68 26.99 24.81
N ASN A 890 -15.17 26.94 23.58
CA ASN A 890 -15.50 28.10 22.75
C ASN A 890 -14.29 28.99 22.48
N LEU A 891 -13.18 28.35 22.08
CA LEU A 891 -11.93 29.02 21.76
C LEU A 891 -11.81 29.30 20.26
N PRO A 892 -11.35 30.50 19.86
CA PRO A 892 -10.91 30.74 18.48
C PRO A 892 -9.57 30.04 18.19
N GLY A 893 -9.12 30.08 16.94
CA GLY A 893 -7.77 29.64 16.59
C GLY A 893 -6.71 30.50 17.28
N GLY A 894 -5.70 29.86 17.87
CA GLY A 894 -4.66 30.55 18.63
C GLY A 894 -3.95 29.65 19.66
N ASN A 895 -2.99 30.22 20.38
CA ASN A 895 -2.22 29.52 21.41
C ASN A 895 -2.70 29.88 22.82
N TYR A 896 -2.92 28.86 23.66
CA TYR A 896 -3.43 29.04 25.03
C TYR A 896 -2.49 28.43 26.08
N ARG A 897 -2.40 29.06 27.26
CA ARG A 897 -1.62 28.59 28.40
C ARG A 897 -2.45 28.60 29.68
N MET A 898 -2.23 27.64 30.57
CA MET A 898 -2.89 27.57 31.88
C MET A 898 -1.90 27.79 33.02
N PHE A 899 -2.28 28.58 34.01
CA PHE A 899 -1.59 28.70 35.29
C PHE A 899 -2.39 27.90 36.33
N ALA A 900 -1.76 26.90 36.95
CA ALA A 900 -2.35 26.01 37.94
C ALA A 900 -1.75 26.26 39.33
N TYR A 901 -2.56 26.23 40.39
CA TYR A 901 -2.14 26.47 41.78
C TYR A 901 -2.34 25.22 42.65
N ASP A 902 -1.40 24.86 43.52
CA ASP A 902 -1.50 23.69 44.40
C ASP A 902 -2.19 23.97 45.76
N VAL A 903 -2.23 22.96 46.64
CA VAL A 903 -2.86 23.05 47.98
C VAL A 903 -2.17 24.07 48.90
N ASN A 904 -0.92 24.42 48.59
CA ASN A 904 -0.16 25.46 49.25
C ASN A 904 -0.26 26.81 48.53
N ASN A 905 -1.03 26.86 47.42
CA ASN A 905 -1.27 27.99 46.53
C ASN A 905 -0.08 28.36 45.61
N CYS A 906 0.74 27.38 45.21
CA CYS A 906 1.92 27.59 44.34
C CYS A 906 1.58 27.51 42.84
N GLU A 907 1.98 28.50 42.04
CA GLU A 907 1.69 28.59 40.60
C GLU A 907 2.64 27.76 39.71
N THR A 908 2.08 27.01 38.76
CA THR A 908 2.78 26.25 37.70
C THR A 908 2.16 26.55 36.33
N ILE A 909 2.97 26.85 35.31
CA ILE A 909 2.51 27.18 33.94
C ILE A 909 2.49 25.92 33.07
N LEU A 910 1.37 25.65 32.40
CA LEU A 910 1.12 24.49 31.52
C LEU A 910 0.74 24.95 30.11
N GLY A 911 1.30 24.31 29.07
CA GLY A 911 1.13 24.68 27.65
C GLY A 911 2.44 25.17 27.00
N PRO A 912 2.40 25.73 25.76
CA PRO A 912 1.22 26.18 25.03
C PRO A 912 0.41 25.05 24.37
N TYR A 913 -0.90 25.26 24.23
CA TYR A 913 -1.83 24.39 23.52
C TYR A 913 -2.37 25.12 22.29
N PRO A 914 -1.96 24.71 21.06
CA PRO A 914 -2.43 25.33 19.83
C PRO A 914 -3.83 24.81 19.45
N ILE A 915 -4.77 25.73 19.24
CA ILE A 915 -6.06 25.45 18.59
C ILE A 915 -5.93 25.87 17.12
N ASN A 916 -5.95 24.91 16.21
CA ASN A 916 -5.90 25.20 14.77
C ASN A 916 -7.29 25.56 14.22
N VAL A 917 -7.29 26.35 13.15
CA VAL A 917 -8.51 26.68 12.41
C VAL A 917 -8.80 25.59 11.38
N THR A 918 -9.90 24.85 11.54
CA THR A 918 -10.37 23.94 10.47
C THR A 918 -11.22 24.75 9.49
N PRO A 919 -10.78 24.90 8.23
CA PRO A 919 -11.51 25.69 7.23
C PRO A 919 -12.86 25.05 6.87
N LYS A 920 -13.79 25.87 6.41
CA LYS A 920 -15.12 25.40 5.96
C LYS A 920 -14.99 24.36 4.85
N LEU A 921 -15.84 23.32 4.89
CA LEU A 921 -15.94 22.34 3.82
C LEU A 921 -16.26 23.03 2.49
N ASN A 922 -15.45 22.77 1.48
CA ASN A 922 -15.58 23.34 0.15
C ASN A 922 -15.29 22.29 -0.92
N ILE A 923 -16.03 22.35 -2.03
CA ILE A 923 -15.79 21.54 -3.22
C ILE A 923 -15.07 22.44 -4.21
N VAL A 924 -13.88 22.02 -4.66
CA VAL A 924 -13.05 22.84 -5.55
C VAL A 924 -13.66 22.84 -6.95
N SER A 925 -14.15 23.98 -7.40
CA SER A 925 -14.69 24.18 -8.75
C SER A 925 -13.67 23.78 -9.83
N ASN A 926 -14.14 23.32 -10.99
CA ASN A 926 -13.33 22.94 -12.15
C ASN A 926 -12.32 21.78 -11.94
N THR A 927 -12.41 21.03 -10.84
CA THR A 927 -11.59 19.82 -10.66
C THR A 927 -12.24 18.57 -11.25
N ALA A 928 -13.56 18.59 -11.40
CA ALA A 928 -14.32 17.49 -11.94
C ALA A 928 -14.13 17.38 -13.46
N THR A 929 -13.91 16.16 -13.93
CA THR A 929 -13.96 15.79 -15.34
C THR A 929 -15.32 15.14 -15.61
N VAL A 930 -16.11 15.75 -16.49
CA VAL A 930 -17.39 15.21 -16.95
C VAL A 930 -17.16 14.32 -18.16
N ILE A 931 -17.57 13.07 -18.06
CA ILE A 931 -17.58 12.09 -19.14
C ILE A 931 -19.03 11.97 -19.63
N LYS A 932 -19.20 12.20 -20.93
CA LYS A 932 -20.51 12.18 -21.61
C LYS A 932 -21.16 10.80 -21.53
N ASP A 933 -22.49 10.76 -21.49
CA ASP A 933 -23.24 9.53 -21.78
C ASP A 933 -23.23 9.31 -23.30
N GLY A 934 -23.41 8.07 -23.71
CA GLY A 934 -23.44 7.73 -25.12
C GLY A 934 -24.53 6.73 -25.43
N CYS A 935 -25.32 7.03 -26.45
CA CYS A 935 -26.37 6.17 -26.96
C CYS A 935 -27.45 5.84 -25.90
N THR A 936 -27.74 6.73 -24.97
CA THR A 936 -28.68 6.52 -23.84
C THR A 936 -28.35 5.33 -22.93
N LEU A 937 -27.07 4.92 -22.86
CA LEU A 937 -26.64 3.71 -22.16
C LEU A 937 -26.40 3.91 -20.66
N GLN A 938 -26.55 5.13 -20.14
CA GLN A 938 -26.23 5.47 -18.76
C GLN A 938 -24.77 5.19 -18.40
N ARG A 939 -23.84 5.55 -19.29
CA ARG A 939 -22.39 5.37 -19.11
C ARG A 939 -21.65 6.66 -18.79
N GLY A 940 -22.38 7.76 -18.62
CA GLY A 940 -21.83 9.04 -18.21
C GLY A 940 -21.27 9.00 -16.78
N SER A 941 -20.34 9.90 -16.48
CA SER A 941 -19.77 10.03 -15.14
C SER A 941 -19.22 11.42 -14.86
N VAL A 942 -19.07 11.75 -13.58
CA VAL A 942 -18.37 12.96 -13.12
C VAL A 942 -17.32 12.49 -12.12
N LYS A 943 -16.03 12.67 -12.46
CA LYS A 943 -14.89 12.12 -11.70
C LYS A 943 -13.86 13.17 -11.32
N GLY A 944 -13.06 12.90 -10.30
CA GLY A 944 -11.88 13.72 -9.97
C GLY A 944 -12.20 14.95 -9.12
N ILE A 945 -13.36 14.95 -8.46
CA ILE A 945 -13.78 16.05 -7.59
C ILE A 945 -12.85 16.14 -6.38
N GLN A 946 -12.25 17.31 -6.18
CA GLN A 946 -11.49 17.61 -4.97
C GLN A 946 -12.36 18.28 -3.92
N VAL A 947 -12.31 17.74 -2.71
CA VAL A 947 -12.94 18.31 -1.52
C VAL A 947 -11.84 18.80 -0.58
N ILE A 948 -11.94 20.05 -0.13
CA ILE A 948 -10.99 20.67 0.80
C ILE A 948 -11.74 21.21 2.02
N GLY A 949 -11.08 21.20 3.18
CA GLY A 949 -11.68 21.61 4.45
C GLY A 949 -12.64 20.57 5.06
N GLY A 950 -13.31 20.94 6.15
CA GLY A 950 -14.15 20.03 6.94
C GLY A 950 -13.40 18.91 7.67
N ILE A 951 -14.12 18.03 8.36
CA ILE A 951 -13.56 16.90 9.12
C ILE A 951 -13.67 15.58 8.31
N PRO A 952 -12.57 14.80 8.15
CA PRO A 952 -12.60 13.54 7.41
C PRO A 952 -13.63 12.52 7.91
N ALA A 953 -14.10 11.67 6.97
CA ALA A 953 -15.34 10.87 6.98
C ALA A 953 -16.54 11.66 6.42
N TYR A 954 -16.46 11.97 5.12
CA TYR A 954 -17.48 12.71 4.37
C TYR A 954 -18.59 11.77 3.87
N ASP A 955 -19.83 12.26 3.93
CA ASP A 955 -20.99 11.67 3.29
C ASP A 955 -21.24 12.38 1.96
N PHE A 956 -21.16 11.64 0.86
CA PHE A 956 -21.39 12.14 -0.48
C PHE A 956 -22.82 11.82 -0.91
N LYS A 957 -23.47 12.75 -1.62
CA LYS A 957 -24.80 12.54 -2.17
C LYS A 957 -24.95 13.32 -3.48
N TRP A 958 -25.07 12.57 -4.57
CA TRP A 958 -25.35 13.11 -5.89
C TRP A 958 -26.84 13.27 -6.10
N ILE A 959 -27.24 14.43 -6.60
CA ILE A 959 -28.64 14.80 -6.83
C ILE A 959 -28.82 15.15 -8.30
N ASN A 960 -29.86 14.59 -8.92
CA ASN A 960 -30.26 14.91 -10.29
C ASN A 960 -31.14 16.18 -10.34
N GLU A 961 -31.46 16.66 -11.55
CA GLU A 961 -32.32 17.83 -11.76
C GLU A 961 -33.73 17.70 -11.15
N ALA A 962 -34.24 16.48 -10.94
CA ALA A 962 -35.51 16.21 -10.29
C ALA A 962 -35.44 16.27 -8.75
N GLY A 963 -34.26 16.51 -8.17
CA GLY A 963 -34.04 16.56 -6.72
C GLY A 963 -33.86 15.19 -6.07
N GLU A 964 -33.74 14.13 -6.86
CA GLU A 964 -33.61 12.75 -6.37
C GLU A 964 -32.13 12.39 -6.15
N ALA A 965 -31.86 11.63 -5.08
CA ALA A 965 -30.53 11.12 -4.80
C ALA A 965 -30.21 9.94 -5.72
N VAL A 966 -29.19 10.08 -6.56
CA VAL A 966 -28.81 9.05 -7.55
C VAL A 966 -27.63 8.20 -7.11
N GLN A 967 -26.73 8.73 -6.26
CA GLN A 967 -25.56 8.00 -5.79
C GLN A 967 -24.97 8.60 -4.50
N TYR A 968 -24.25 7.81 -3.71
CA TYR A 968 -23.67 8.21 -2.41
C TYR A 968 -22.13 8.09 -2.35
N THR A 969 -21.46 8.23 -3.48
CA THR A 969 -20.00 8.15 -3.61
C THR A 969 -19.42 9.49 -4.04
N GLN A 970 -18.12 9.69 -3.83
CA GLN A 970 -17.43 10.93 -4.23
C GLN A 970 -17.52 11.18 -5.74
N ASP A 971 -17.25 10.16 -6.55
CA ASP A 971 -17.45 10.21 -8.00
C ASP A 971 -18.87 9.74 -8.36
N LEU A 972 -19.47 10.37 -9.37
CA LEU A 972 -20.72 9.92 -10.00
C LEU A 972 -20.38 8.98 -11.16
N ILE A 973 -20.89 7.76 -11.18
CA ILE A 973 -20.60 6.79 -12.24
C ILE A 973 -21.86 6.12 -12.74
N ASN A 974 -21.87 5.73 -14.02
CA ASN A 974 -22.97 5.01 -14.67
C ASN A 974 -24.30 5.77 -14.61
N VAL A 975 -24.28 7.05 -15.01
CA VAL A 975 -25.47 7.88 -15.09
C VAL A 975 -25.84 8.22 -16.53
N GLY A 976 -27.13 8.41 -16.77
CA GLY A 976 -27.64 8.92 -18.04
C GLY A 976 -27.26 10.37 -18.28
N ALA A 977 -27.58 10.86 -19.48
CA ALA A 977 -27.56 12.29 -19.72
C ALA A 977 -28.53 13.02 -18.78
N GLY A 978 -28.06 14.13 -18.22
CA GLY A 978 -28.76 14.88 -17.20
C GLY A 978 -27.83 15.84 -16.48
N THR A 979 -28.43 16.71 -15.67
CA THR A 979 -27.68 17.64 -14.82
C THR A 979 -27.63 17.11 -13.41
N TYR A 980 -26.42 17.07 -12.83
CA TYR A 980 -26.15 16.53 -11.51
C TYR A 980 -25.36 17.52 -10.67
N HIS A 981 -25.61 17.56 -9.37
CA HIS A 981 -24.75 18.26 -8.42
C HIS A 981 -24.45 17.37 -7.22
N LEU A 982 -23.28 17.57 -6.63
CA LEU A 982 -22.81 16.82 -5.48
C LEU A 982 -23.05 17.64 -4.21
N GLU A 983 -23.75 17.03 -3.26
CA GLU A 983 -23.76 17.45 -1.87
C GLU A 983 -22.72 16.65 -1.09
N VAL A 984 -21.85 17.34 -0.34
CA VAL A 984 -20.91 16.70 0.59
C VAL A 984 -21.22 17.19 1.99
N ARG A 985 -21.34 16.26 2.93
CA ARG A 985 -21.46 16.53 4.36
C ARG A 985 -20.26 15.97 5.10
N ASP A 986 -19.76 16.68 6.08
CA ASP A 986 -18.88 16.10 7.08
C ASP A 986 -19.66 15.79 8.38
N LYS A 987 -18.97 15.30 9.40
CA LYS A 987 -19.56 14.96 10.71
C LYS A 987 -19.97 16.17 11.56
N THR A 988 -19.77 17.39 11.08
CA THR A 988 -20.10 18.63 11.79
C THR A 988 -21.46 19.16 11.35
N THR A 989 -22.08 20.00 12.18
CA THR A 989 -23.37 20.64 11.87
C THR A 989 -23.27 21.71 10.76
N CYS A 990 -22.06 22.09 10.36
CA CYS A 990 -21.77 23.20 9.44
C CYS A 990 -20.97 22.78 8.19
N GLY A 991 -20.42 21.57 8.14
CA GLY A 991 -19.73 21.04 6.98
C GLY A 991 -20.74 20.49 5.98
N TYR A 992 -21.34 21.40 5.22
CA TYR A 992 -22.16 21.08 4.06
C TYR A 992 -21.68 21.94 2.89
N ALA A 993 -21.30 21.28 1.80
CA ALA A 993 -20.90 21.91 0.56
C ALA A 993 -21.73 21.34 -0.59
N VAL A 994 -22.11 22.22 -1.53
CA VAL A 994 -22.83 21.85 -2.75
C VAL A 994 -21.96 22.26 -3.92
N SER A 995 -21.73 21.35 -4.86
CA SER A 995 -20.95 21.64 -6.05
C SER A 995 -21.73 22.52 -7.02
N GLU A 996 -21.03 23.07 -8.01
CA GLU A 996 -21.69 23.51 -9.24
C GLU A 996 -22.39 22.32 -9.94
N SER A 997 -23.31 22.63 -10.84
CA SER A 997 -24.01 21.62 -11.63
C SER A 997 -23.13 21.11 -12.75
N TYR A 998 -23.06 19.79 -12.90
CA TYR A 998 -22.37 19.09 -13.97
C TYR A 998 -23.39 18.52 -14.94
N THR A 999 -23.32 18.95 -16.20
CA THR A 999 -24.21 18.44 -17.25
C THR A 999 -23.53 17.31 -18.00
N VAL A 1000 -24.03 16.10 -17.81
CA VAL A 1000 -23.71 14.94 -18.64
C VAL A 1000 -24.60 15.02 -19.88
N VAL A 1001 -24.01 15.16 -21.06
CA VAL A 1001 -24.76 15.14 -22.33
C VAL A 1001 -24.78 13.74 -22.93
N ASP A 1002 -25.86 13.38 -23.64
CA ASP A 1002 -25.91 12.17 -24.47
C ASP A 1002 -25.30 12.50 -25.83
N GLU A 1003 -24.10 12.00 -26.08
CA GLU A 1003 -23.44 12.13 -27.36
C GLU A 1003 -23.45 10.78 -28.09
N PRO A 1004 -24.30 10.61 -29.12
CA PRO A 1004 -24.33 9.36 -29.87
C PRO A 1004 -23.01 9.17 -30.62
N PHE A 1005 -22.40 8.01 -30.42
CA PHE A 1005 -21.20 7.62 -31.13
C PHE A 1005 -21.52 6.64 -32.26
N LYS A 1006 -20.73 6.71 -33.33
CA LYS A 1006 -20.89 5.80 -34.46
C LYS A 1006 -20.50 4.39 -34.04
N ILE A 1007 -21.43 3.45 -34.14
CA ILE A 1007 -21.15 2.02 -33.94
C ILE A 1007 -20.77 1.37 -35.26
N LEU A 1008 -19.85 0.39 -35.20
CA LEU A 1008 -19.33 -0.30 -36.38
C LEU A 1008 -20.42 -1.12 -37.07
N THR A 1009 -20.37 -1.12 -38.40
CA THR A 1009 -21.23 -1.95 -39.25
C THR A 1009 -20.91 -3.43 -39.02
N PRO A 1010 -21.90 -4.29 -38.76
CA PRO A 1010 -21.72 -5.73 -38.58
C PRO A 1010 -20.97 -6.36 -39.75
N ILE A 1011 -20.09 -7.30 -39.46
CA ILE A 1011 -19.44 -8.10 -40.50
C ILE A 1011 -20.23 -9.39 -40.64
N ILE A 1012 -20.70 -9.68 -41.85
CA ILE A 1012 -21.47 -10.86 -42.17
C ILE A 1012 -21.02 -11.40 -43.53
N ASN A 1013 -20.89 -12.71 -43.63
CA ASN A 1013 -20.43 -13.35 -44.85
C ASN A 1013 -21.60 -13.83 -45.68
N ASP A 1014 -21.46 -13.74 -47.00
CA ASP A 1014 -22.38 -14.34 -47.95
C ASP A 1014 -22.48 -15.85 -47.72
N LEU A 1015 -23.67 -16.39 -47.94
CA LEU A 1015 -23.98 -17.79 -47.70
C LEU A 1015 -24.52 -18.45 -48.95
N ARG A 1016 -23.89 -19.54 -49.39
CA ARG A 1016 -24.37 -20.36 -50.50
C ARG A 1016 -24.99 -21.64 -49.97
N VAL A 1017 -26.22 -21.94 -50.41
CA VAL A 1017 -26.91 -23.20 -50.11
C VAL A 1017 -27.38 -23.89 -51.39
N CYS A 1018 -27.43 -25.22 -51.34
CA CYS A 1018 -27.68 -26.01 -52.54
C CYS A 1018 -29.15 -26.08 -52.95
N TYR A 1019 -30.05 -26.06 -51.97
CA TYR A 1019 -31.49 -26.22 -52.12
C TYR A 1019 -32.22 -25.55 -50.94
N VAL A 1020 -33.54 -25.45 -51.04
CA VAL A 1020 -34.41 -24.87 -50.00
C VAL A 1020 -34.13 -25.55 -48.65
N SER A 1021 -33.62 -24.78 -47.69
CA SER A 1021 -33.15 -25.32 -46.41
C SER A 1021 -33.23 -24.30 -45.27
N ASP A 1022 -33.26 -24.79 -44.04
CA ASP A 1022 -33.10 -23.98 -42.84
C ASP A 1022 -31.62 -23.62 -42.68
N ILE A 1023 -31.32 -22.32 -42.62
CA ILE A 1023 -29.95 -21.81 -42.51
C ILE A 1023 -29.70 -21.17 -41.15
N VAL A 1024 -28.42 -21.13 -40.77
CA VAL A 1024 -27.93 -20.34 -39.64
C VAL A 1024 -26.98 -19.30 -40.18
N LEU A 1025 -27.30 -18.04 -39.95
CA LEU A 1025 -26.54 -16.91 -40.45
C LEU A 1025 -25.94 -16.14 -39.26
N PRO A 1026 -24.65 -16.37 -38.92
CA PRO A 1026 -23.97 -15.69 -37.84
C PRO A 1026 -23.27 -14.40 -38.29
N VAL A 1027 -23.33 -13.36 -37.46
CA VAL A 1027 -22.44 -12.21 -37.53
C VAL A 1027 -21.05 -12.61 -37.04
N VAL A 1028 -20.01 -12.14 -37.74
CA VAL A 1028 -18.61 -12.40 -37.41
C VAL A 1028 -18.19 -11.47 -36.26
N ALA A 1029 -17.58 -12.05 -35.22
CA ALA A 1029 -17.11 -11.34 -34.02
C ALA A 1029 -18.19 -10.44 -33.39
N PRO A 1030 -19.27 -11.04 -32.82
CA PRO A 1030 -20.36 -10.26 -32.26
C PRO A 1030 -19.87 -9.38 -31.09
N GLU A 1031 -20.29 -8.12 -31.12
CA GLU A 1031 -20.00 -7.10 -30.12
C GLU A 1031 -21.30 -6.72 -29.38
N GLU A 1032 -21.18 -6.00 -28.27
CA GLU A 1032 -22.30 -5.62 -27.39
C GLU A 1032 -23.46 -4.93 -28.13
N GLY A 1033 -24.66 -5.51 -28.16
CA GLY A 1033 -25.84 -4.89 -28.76
C GLY A 1033 -26.78 -5.91 -29.39
N THR A 1034 -27.93 -5.44 -29.89
CA THR A 1034 -28.90 -6.28 -30.57
C THR A 1034 -28.71 -6.17 -32.07
N TYR A 1035 -28.50 -7.30 -32.75
CA TYR A 1035 -28.44 -7.37 -34.20
C TYR A 1035 -29.85 -7.54 -34.77
N GLN A 1036 -30.16 -6.78 -35.82
CA GLN A 1036 -31.45 -6.74 -36.47
C GLN A 1036 -31.29 -7.10 -37.95
N LEU A 1037 -31.98 -8.14 -38.40
CA LEU A 1037 -32.00 -8.63 -39.78
C LEU A 1037 -33.27 -8.15 -40.47
N PHE A 1038 -33.16 -7.66 -41.70
CA PHE A 1038 -34.24 -7.15 -42.54
C PHE A 1038 -34.20 -7.83 -43.91
N GLU A 1039 -35.38 -8.04 -44.51
CA GLU A 1039 -35.47 -8.56 -45.88
C GLU A 1039 -35.22 -7.47 -46.91
N LYS A 1040 -35.56 -6.21 -46.59
CA LYS A 1040 -35.24 -5.03 -47.40
C LYS A 1040 -34.76 -3.88 -46.52
N ILE A 1041 -33.98 -2.97 -47.10
CA ILE A 1041 -33.38 -1.85 -46.37
C ILE A 1041 -34.41 -0.81 -45.90
N ASP A 1042 -35.57 -0.74 -46.54
CA ASP A 1042 -36.68 0.19 -46.27
C ASP A 1042 -37.75 -0.39 -45.32
N ASP A 1043 -37.56 -1.62 -44.84
CA ASP A 1043 -38.47 -2.26 -43.91
C ASP A 1043 -38.50 -1.50 -42.56
N SER A 1044 -39.71 -1.09 -42.14
CA SER A 1044 -39.92 -0.33 -40.89
C SER A 1044 -39.61 -1.11 -39.61
N LYS A 1045 -39.52 -2.45 -39.69
CA LYS A 1045 -39.25 -3.35 -38.57
C LYS A 1045 -38.38 -4.51 -39.04
N PRO A 1046 -37.50 -5.05 -38.17
CA PRO A 1046 -36.69 -6.19 -38.54
C PRO A 1046 -37.51 -7.46 -38.70
N PHE A 1047 -37.09 -8.27 -39.67
CA PHE A 1047 -37.54 -9.62 -39.90
C PHE A 1047 -37.15 -10.55 -38.74
N LEU A 1048 -35.93 -10.41 -38.19
CA LEU A 1048 -35.47 -11.11 -37.00
C LEU A 1048 -34.55 -10.24 -36.15
N GLU A 1049 -34.56 -10.45 -34.83
CA GLU A 1049 -33.63 -9.82 -33.89
C GLU A 1049 -32.83 -10.87 -33.13
N SER A 1050 -31.57 -10.57 -32.83
CA SER A 1050 -30.66 -11.47 -32.12
C SER A 1050 -29.66 -10.71 -31.28
N SER A 1051 -29.65 -10.96 -29.97
CA SER A 1051 -28.63 -10.42 -29.05
C SER A 1051 -27.27 -11.15 -29.15
N THR A 1052 -27.24 -12.30 -29.81
CA THR A 1052 -26.01 -13.10 -30.02
C THR A 1052 -25.44 -12.95 -31.43
N GLY A 1053 -26.12 -12.21 -32.31
CA GLY A 1053 -25.72 -12.05 -33.71
C GLY A 1053 -26.00 -13.29 -34.58
N ILE A 1054 -26.77 -14.27 -34.11
CA ILE A 1054 -27.10 -15.48 -34.86
C ILE A 1054 -28.56 -15.43 -35.30
N PHE A 1055 -28.81 -15.53 -36.62
CA PHE A 1055 -30.16 -15.60 -37.20
C PHE A 1055 -30.43 -17.02 -37.73
N LYS A 1056 -31.65 -17.54 -37.50
CA LYS A 1056 -32.07 -18.85 -37.99
C LYS A 1056 -33.39 -18.71 -38.73
N PHE A 1057 -33.41 -19.06 -40.02
CA PHE A 1057 -34.60 -18.98 -40.86
C PHE A 1057 -34.48 -19.88 -42.09
N ARG A 1058 -35.61 -20.14 -42.75
CA ARG A 1058 -35.66 -20.95 -43.97
C ARG A 1058 -35.54 -20.08 -45.20
N VAL A 1059 -34.64 -20.45 -46.12
CA VAL A 1059 -34.46 -19.73 -47.40
C VAL A 1059 -35.00 -20.56 -48.54
N ALA A 1060 -35.90 -19.95 -49.33
CA ALA A 1060 -36.57 -20.60 -50.45
C ALA A 1060 -36.00 -20.24 -51.83
N LYS A 1061 -35.31 -19.10 -51.96
CA LYS A 1061 -34.74 -18.58 -53.21
C LYS A 1061 -33.57 -17.65 -52.91
N THR A 1062 -32.74 -17.39 -53.91
CA THR A 1062 -31.65 -16.42 -53.83
C THR A 1062 -32.19 -15.03 -53.50
N ALA A 1063 -31.64 -14.39 -52.47
CA ALA A 1063 -32.04 -13.06 -52.01
C ALA A 1063 -30.92 -12.35 -51.24
N ASP A 1064 -31.00 -11.03 -51.18
CA ASP A 1064 -30.17 -10.20 -50.32
C ASP A 1064 -30.91 -9.91 -49.02
N TYR A 1065 -30.18 -9.92 -47.89
CA TYR A 1065 -30.67 -9.48 -46.60
C TYR A 1065 -29.79 -8.37 -46.03
N PHE A 1066 -30.32 -7.60 -45.08
CA PHE A 1066 -29.63 -6.47 -44.48
C PHE A 1066 -29.57 -6.60 -42.97
N VAL A 1067 -28.38 -6.54 -42.40
CA VAL A 1067 -28.16 -6.64 -40.95
C VAL A 1067 -27.60 -5.33 -40.44
N ARG A 1068 -28.18 -4.79 -39.36
CA ARG A 1068 -27.58 -3.68 -38.60
C ARG A 1068 -27.50 -4.04 -37.13
N ARG A 1069 -26.58 -3.41 -36.40
CA ARG A 1069 -26.49 -3.50 -34.95
C ARG A 1069 -27.15 -2.29 -34.33
N LYS A 1070 -27.83 -2.52 -33.21
CA LYS A 1070 -28.43 -1.49 -32.36
C LYS A 1070 -27.85 -1.61 -30.96
N LEU A 1071 -27.34 -0.51 -30.42
CA LEU A 1071 -26.84 -0.42 -29.05
C LEU A 1071 -27.42 0.84 -28.41
N GLY A 1072 -28.34 0.66 -27.47
CA GLY A 1072 -29.14 1.77 -26.92
C GLY A 1072 -29.94 2.49 -28.02
N SER A 1073 -29.77 3.81 -28.13
CA SER A 1073 -30.36 4.63 -29.20
C SER A 1073 -29.53 4.62 -30.49
N CYS A 1074 -28.27 4.18 -30.47
CA CYS A 1074 -27.40 4.17 -31.62
C CYS A 1074 -27.64 2.95 -32.52
N THR A 1075 -27.58 3.17 -33.83
CA THR A 1075 -27.67 2.12 -34.85
C THR A 1075 -26.48 2.21 -35.79
N SER A 1076 -26.01 1.07 -36.28
CA SER A 1076 -24.97 1.01 -37.31
C SER A 1076 -25.58 1.25 -38.68
N GLU A 1077 -24.73 1.47 -39.68
CA GLU A 1077 -25.13 1.27 -41.07
C GLU A 1077 -25.54 -0.19 -41.31
N PHE A 1078 -26.28 -0.42 -42.39
CA PHE A 1078 -26.65 -1.77 -42.83
C PHE A 1078 -25.47 -2.48 -43.49
N ALA A 1079 -25.23 -3.72 -43.06
CA ALA A 1079 -24.40 -4.68 -43.75
C ALA A 1079 -25.30 -5.53 -44.67
N LYS A 1080 -24.96 -5.59 -45.95
CA LYS A 1080 -25.64 -6.44 -46.93
C LYS A 1080 -25.04 -7.84 -46.88
N VAL A 1081 -25.89 -8.85 -46.90
CA VAL A 1081 -25.49 -10.26 -47.05
C VAL A 1081 -26.25 -10.89 -48.21
N HIS A 1082 -25.52 -11.52 -49.12
CA HIS A 1082 -26.08 -12.27 -50.23
C HIS A 1082 -26.25 -13.75 -49.83
N VAL A 1083 -27.48 -14.26 -49.95
CA VAL A 1083 -27.76 -15.69 -49.78
C VAL A 1083 -28.14 -16.29 -51.12
N GLU A 1084 -27.28 -17.15 -51.66
CA GLU A 1084 -27.46 -17.82 -52.96
C GLU A 1084 -28.04 -19.22 -52.76
N VAL A 1085 -29.16 -19.53 -53.42
CA VAL A 1085 -29.72 -20.89 -53.53
C VAL A 1085 -29.48 -21.40 -54.95
N THR A 1086 -28.63 -22.42 -55.11
CA THR A 1086 -28.14 -22.84 -56.45
C THR A 1086 -29.11 -23.72 -57.25
N HIS A 1087 -30.01 -24.47 -56.60
CA HIS A 1087 -31.01 -25.33 -57.26
C HIS A 1087 -32.40 -25.11 -56.64
N ASP A 1088 -32.97 -23.92 -56.86
CA ASP A 1088 -34.26 -23.50 -56.34
C ASP A 1088 -35.49 -24.13 -57.06
N ASN A 1089 -35.26 -24.87 -58.16
CA ASN A 1089 -36.26 -25.54 -58.98
C ASN A 1089 -36.28 -27.08 -58.85
N LEU A 1090 -35.50 -27.66 -57.93
CA LEU A 1090 -35.44 -29.12 -57.72
C LEU A 1090 -36.70 -29.62 -57.00
N GLU A 1091 -37.50 -30.43 -57.68
CA GLU A 1091 -38.73 -31.05 -57.15
C GLU A 1091 -38.61 -32.58 -57.12
N ILE A 1092 -38.68 -33.15 -55.93
CA ILE A 1092 -38.65 -34.61 -55.73
C ILE A 1092 -40.01 -35.08 -55.24
N THR A 1093 -40.74 -35.79 -56.11
CA THR A 1093 -42.01 -36.42 -55.75
C THR A 1093 -41.77 -37.69 -54.91
N ASN A 1094 -42.72 -38.07 -54.06
CA ASN A 1094 -42.58 -39.19 -53.13
C ASN A 1094 -43.55 -40.35 -53.42
N THR A 1095 -44.25 -40.34 -54.56
CA THR A 1095 -45.29 -41.31 -54.90
C THR A 1095 -45.25 -41.65 -56.38
N MET A 1096 -45.45 -42.92 -56.73
CA MET A 1096 -45.63 -43.40 -58.10
C MET A 1096 -46.73 -44.47 -58.21
N THR A 1097 -47.40 -44.54 -59.35
CA THR A 1097 -48.52 -45.45 -59.64
C THR A 1097 -48.33 -46.15 -61.00
N PRO A 1098 -47.37 -47.09 -61.14
CA PRO A 1098 -47.15 -47.83 -62.39
C PRO A 1098 -48.32 -48.78 -62.72
N ASN A 1099 -49.37 -48.23 -63.32
CA ASN A 1099 -50.63 -48.89 -63.71
C ASN A 1099 -50.89 -48.85 -65.24
N GLY A 1100 -50.07 -48.13 -66.00
CA GLY A 1100 -50.12 -48.02 -67.46
C GLY A 1100 -51.10 -46.98 -68.01
N ASP A 1101 -51.58 -46.05 -67.19
CA ASP A 1101 -52.50 -44.98 -67.60
C ASP A 1101 -51.79 -43.72 -68.17
N GLY A 1102 -50.45 -43.72 -68.17
CA GLY A 1102 -49.63 -42.60 -68.62
C GLY A 1102 -49.38 -41.54 -67.55
N MET A 1103 -49.91 -41.69 -66.33
CA MET A 1103 -49.76 -40.75 -65.22
C MET A 1103 -49.00 -41.39 -64.05
N ASN A 1104 -47.88 -40.78 -63.66
CA ASN A 1104 -47.02 -41.26 -62.55
C ASN A 1104 -46.55 -42.73 -62.68
N ASP A 1105 -46.56 -43.27 -63.91
CA ASP A 1105 -46.07 -44.61 -64.21
C ASP A 1105 -44.56 -44.77 -63.97
N VAL A 1106 -43.84 -43.64 -64.00
CA VAL A 1106 -42.42 -43.57 -63.72
C VAL A 1106 -42.13 -42.47 -62.71
N TRP A 1107 -41.08 -42.65 -61.92
CA TRP A 1107 -40.63 -41.65 -60.96
C TRP A 1107 -39.75 -40.60 -61.62
N GLN A 1108 -40.39 -39.54 -62.12
CA GLN A 1108 -39.70 -38.39 -62.70
C GLN A 1108 -39.33 -37.38 -61.61
N VAL A 1109 -38.04 -37.07 -61.50
CA VAL A 1109 -37.54 -35.95 -60.65
C VAL A 1109 -37.31 -34.75 -61.56
N ARG A 1110 -37.87 -33.58 -61.20
CA ARG A 1110 -37.78 -32.34 -61.99
C ARG A 1110 -36.72 -31.42 -61.40
N GLY A 1111 -36.09 -30.61 -62.25
CA GLY A 1111 -35.03 -29.69 -61.83
C GLY A 1111 -33.70 -30.36 -61.46
N LEU A 1112 -33.50 -31.63 -61.86
CA LEU A 1112 -32.18 -32.25 -61.76
C LEU A 1112 -31.20 -31.54 -62.70
N PRO A 1113 -30.03 -31.11 -62.23
CA PRO A 1113 -29.05 -30.47 -63.08
C PRO A 1113 -28.42 -31.49 -64.05
N ASP A 1114 -28.12 -31.06 -65.27
CA ASP A 1114 -27.67 -31.92 -66.38
C ASP A 1114 -26.16 -32.22 -66.29
N PHE A 1115 -25.77 -32.92 -65.22
CA PHE A 1115 -24.37 -33.24 -64.94
C PHE A 1115 -24.06 -34.72 -65.15
N LYS A 1116 -22.95 -35.02 -65.85
CA LYS A 1116 -22.44 -36.39 -66.07
C LYS A 1116 -22.11 -37.16 -64.79
N GLY A 1117 -22.09 -36.50 -63.63
CA GLY A 1117 -21.74 -37.08 -62.33
C GLY A 1117 -22.93 -37.49 -61.47
N THR A 1118 -24.17 -37.07 -61.76
CA THR A 1118 -25.33 -37.35 -60.91
C THR A 1118 -25.54 -38.85 -60.75
N ASN A 1119 -25.75 -39.33 -59.51
CA ASN A 1119 -26.02 -40.73 -59.21
C ASN A 1119 -27.29 -40.85 -58.36
N ILE A 1120 -28.30 -41.54 -58.90
CA ILE A 1120 -29.57 -41.80 -58.23
C ILE A 1120 -29.65 -43.29 -57.94
N LYS A 1121 -29.87 -43.64 -56.67
CA LYS A 1121 -30.03 -45.02 -56.21
C LYS A 1121 -31.36 -45.19 -55.50
N ILE A 1122 -32.05 -46.29 -55.75
CA ILE A 1122 -33.29 -46.65 -55.04
C ILE A 1122 -33.12 -48.04 -54.43
N TYR A 1123 -33.52 -48.17 -53.17
CA TYR A 1123 -33.35 -49.34 -52.34
C TYR A 1123 -34.70 -49.84 -51.82
N THR A 1124 -34.83 -51.16 -51.64
CA THR A 1124 -35.92 -51.73 -50.84
C THR A 1124 -35.75 -51.34 -49.37
N ARG A 1125 -36.80 -51.55 -48.55
CA ARG A 1125 -36.72 -51.45 -47.08
C ARG A 1125 -35.61 -52.31 -46.47
N GLY A 1126 -35.23 -53.42 -47.11
CA GLY A 1126 -34.14 -54.30 -46.68
C GLY A 1126 -32.74 -53.86 -47.12
N GLY A 1127 -32.60 -52.68 -47.75
CA GLY A 1127 -31.32 -52.14 -48.24
C GLY A 1127 -30.85 -52.72 -49.57
N GLN A 1128 -31.68 -53.50 -50.27
CA GLN A 1128 -31.34 -54.04 -51.58
C GLN A 1128 -31.49 -52.96 -52.65
N LEU A 1129 -30.44 -52.68 -53.42
CA LEU A 1129 -30.47 -51.77 -54.57
C LEU A 1129 -31.36 -52.35 -55.68
N VAL A 1130 -32.42 -51.63 -56.03
CA VAL A 1130 -33.38 -52.02 -57.08
C VAL A 1130 -33.33 -51.15 -58.32
N PHE A 1131 -32.71 -49.98 -58.23
CA PHE A 1131 -32.50 -49.09 -59.36
C PHE A 1131 -31.27 -48.21 -59.13
N GLU A 1132 -30.46 -48.01 -60.16
CA GLU A 1132 -29.35 -47.07 -60.18
C GLU A 1132 -29.32 -46.36 -61.54
N SER A 1133 -29.15 -45.04 -61.51
CA SER A 1133 -28.91 -44.21 -62.69
C SER A 1133 -27.68 -43.34 -62.45
N ILE A 1134 -26.71 -43.39 -63.36
CA ILE A 1134 -25.48 -42.60 -63.31
C ILE A 1134 -25.43 -41.68 -64.53
N GLY A 1135 -25.11 -40.41 -64.31
CA GLY A 1135 -25.18 -39.34 -65.32
C GLY A 1135 -26.59 -38.77 -65.46
N ASN A 1136 -26.95 -38.34 -66.67
CA ASN A 1136 -28.24 -37.71 -66.95
C ASN A 1136 -29.38 -38.70 -66.66
N TYR A 1137 -30.39 -38.27 -65.90
CA TYR A 1137 -31.55 -39.09 -65.51
C TYR A 1137 -32.56 -39.24 -66.66
N THR A 1138 -32.14 -39.89 -67.75
CA THR A 1138 -32.95 -40.03 -68.99
C THR A 1138 -33.86 -41.25 -68.98
N LYS A 1139 -33.64 -42.21 -68.06
CA LYS A 1139 -34.46 -43.41 -67.89
C LYS A 1139 -35.00 -43.42 -66.46
N PRO A 1140 -36.19 -42.86 -66.22
CA PRO A 1140 -36.75 -42.79 -64.88
C PRO A 1140 -37.12 -44.18 -64.35
N PHE A 1141 -37.13 -44.34 -63.03
CA PHE A 1141 -37.51 -45.58 -62.39
C PHE A 1141 -38.98 -45.92 -62.65
N ASP A 1142 -39.26 -47.06 -63.24
CA ASP A 1142 -40.59 -47.53 -63.70
C ASP A 1142 -41.27 -48.52 -62.73
N GLY A 1143 -40.69 -48.71 -61.54
CA GLY A 1143 -41.23 -49.64 -60.56
C GLY A 1143 -40.98 -51.11 -60.89
N ARG A 1144 -40.01 -51.41 -61.76
CA ARG A 1144 -39.57 -52.77 -62.10
C ARG A 1144 -38.14 -53.04 -61.66
N PHE A 1145 -37.86 -54.30 -61.33
CA PHE A 1145 -36.51 -54.79 -61.07
C PHE A 1145 -36.28 -56.09 -61.83
N ARG A 1146 -35.25 -56.11 -62.69
CA ARG A 1146 -34.92 -57.25 -63.58
C ARG A 1146 -36.11 -57.72 -64.44
N GLY A 1147 -36.89 -56.77 -64.95
CA GLY A 1147 -38.06 -57.03 -65.81
C GLY A 1147 -39.30 -57.53 -65.07
N LYS A 1148 -39.28 -57.60 -63.73
CA LYS A 1148 -40.45 -57.94 -62.91
C LYS A 1148 -40.95 -56.73 -62.12
N ASP A 1149 -42.26 -56.68 -61.96
CA ASP A 1149 -42.97 -55.69 -61.17
C ASP A 1149 -42.60 -55.78 -59.67
N LEU A 1150 -42.08 -54.69 -59.10
CA LEU A 1150 -41.75 -54.60 -57.67
C LEU A 1150 -43.01 -54.47 -56.79
N PRO A 1151 -43.11 -55.11 -55.62
CA PRO A 1151 -44.29 -55.01 -54.76
C PRO A 1151 -44.67 -53.57 -54.39
N ALA A 1152 -45.96 -53.31 -54.22
CA ALA A 1152 -46.44 -52.06 -53.62
C ALA A 1152 -45.83 -51.88 -52.23
N GLY A 1153 -45.33 -50.68 -51.94
CA GLY A 1153 -44.59 -50.42 -50.71
C GLY A 1153 -43.66 -49.22 -50.80
N VAL A 1154 -42.93 -48.97 -49.72
CA VAL A 1154 -42.00 -47.84 -49.60
C VAL A 1154 -40.58 -48.27 -49.98
N TYR A 1155 -39.97 -47.50 -50.86
CA TYR A 1155 -38.58 -47.62 -51.29
C TYR A 1155 -37.83 -46.34 -50.88
N TYR A 1156 -36.52 -46.45 -50.67
CA TYR A 1156 -35.67 -45.33 -50.24
C TYR A 1156 -34.76 -44.91 -51.37
N TYR A 1157 -34.68 -43.62 -51.64
CA TYR A 1157 -33.77 -43.09 -52.65
C TYR A 1157 -32.59 -42.33 -52.02
N VAL A 1158 -31.48 -42.32 -52.73
CA VAL A 1158 -30.34 -41.43 -52.51
C VAL A 1158 -29.98 -40.78 -53.83
N ILE A 1159 -29.98 -39.45 -53.89
CA ILE A 1159 -29.59 -38.64 -55.05
C ILE A 1159 -28.29 -37.92 -54.69
N ASP A 1160 -27.20 -38.36 -55.30
CA ASP A 1160 -25.90 -37.69 -55.23
C ASP A 1160 -25.74 -36.83 -56.48
N LEU A 1161 -25.83 -35.50 -56.33
CA LEU A 1161 -25.66 -34.57 -57.44
C LEU A 1161 -24.18 -34.38 -57.83
N ARG A 1162 -23.23 -34.92 -57.06
CA ARG A 1162 -21.76 -34.77 -57.21
C ARG A 1162 -21.24 -33.34 -57.39
N ALA A 1163 -22.05 -32.33 -57.07
CA ALA A 1163 -21.62 -30.95 -56.83
C ALA A 1163 -21.02 -30.82 -55.41
N GLU A 1164 -20.64 -29.62 -54.97
CA GLU A 1164 -20.25 -29.32 -53.57
C GLU A 1164 -21.41 -29.51 -52.55
N CYS A 1165 -22.47 -30.22 -52.94
CA CYS A 1165 -23.71 -30.41 -52.20
C CYS A 1165 -23.75 -31.79 -51.54
N LYS A 1166 -24.33 -31.88 -50.34
CA LYS A 1166 -24.56 -33.18 -49.67
C LYS A 1166 -25.58 -34.02 -50.45
N PRO A 1167 -25.45 -35.36 -50.47
CA PRO A 1167 -26.43 -36.24 -51.08
C PRO A 1167 -27.82 -36.07 -50.44
N LEU A 1168 -28.86 -36.06 -51.29
CA LEU A 1168 -30.25 -35.99 -50.88
C LEU A 1168 -30.78 -37.41 -50.63
N GLY A 1169 -31.58 -37.60 -49.58
CA GLY A 1169 -32.18 -38.89 -49.26
C GLY A 1169 -33.66 -38.74 -48.89
N GLY A 1170 -34.46 -39.73 -49.27
CA GLY A 1170 -35.90 -39.73 -48.97
C GLY A 1170 -36.55 -41.05 -49.32
N SER A 1171 -37.88 -41.07 -49.32
CA SER A 1171 -38.67 -42.26 -49.66
C SER A 1171 -39.62 -42.00 -50.81
N ILE A 1172 -39.83 -43.03 -51.63
CA ILE A 1172 -40.85 -43.10 -52.65
C ILE A 1172 -41.82 -44.24 -52.34
N THR A 1173 -43.12 -43.96 -52.40
CA THR A 1173 -44.19 -44.93 -52.22
C THR A 1173 -44.65 -45.41 -53.59
N LEU A 1174 -44.50 -46.71 -53.84
CA LEU A 1174 -45.01 -47.38 -55.03
C LEU A 1174 -46.40 -47.95 -54.72
N LEU A 1175 -47.40 -47.49 -55.45
CA LEU A 1175 -48.79 -47.94 -55.38
C LEU A 1175 -49.14 -48.68 -56.69
N ARG A 1176 -49.90 -49.77 -56.62
CA ARG A 1176 -50.42 -50.48 -57.80
C ARG A 1176 -51.89 -50.80 -57.64
#